data_AF-A0A2N0SKV5-F1
#
_entry.id   AF-A0A2N0SKV5-F1
#
_cell.length_a   1.000
_cell.length_b   1.000
_cell.length_c   1.000
_cell.angle_alpha   90.00
_cell.angle_beta   90.00
_cell.angle_gamma   90.00
#
_symmetry.space_group_name_H-M   'P 1'
#
loop_
_entity.id
_entity.type
_entity.pdbx_description
1 polymer ?
#
loop_
_entity_poly.entity_id
_entity_poly.type
_entity_poly.pdbx_seq_one_letter_code
_entity_poly.pdbx_strand_id
1 'polypeptide(L)'
;MNTLKEHGLPSDMTLVPSQCVQLWNVMKKHMGNNSPDGFDKLDPDIYFRDIGYIVKDDADRYEQELKKVFINYAKDDPTNKIIKSTIEELGTEVKNRFIELESTATDGLDVYGDKFPEVGIMPLLYELSAQDKLPAILFHFNREGCVELALQILKQLELGEEKKRANNPEYQNKKKDATCQKENHEKETKRKRDLKTKGNTTQCEYYSEIEGHDPDFTFINRKDQVTSEEFEKIIESARQKMGNNSKLLMALERGIGVHHSGLSKKYLSAVEILFRRRHLRVVIATGSLALGINMPCRTVVFVGDSNFLTALQYRQMSGRSGRRGFDPIGHVIFFGITLTKIKRLLMSELPSLSGHFPLTTTLVLRSFNLLNQCKNQNVNDYNYAKDIIKGLLGKSFFCLGKEYLSEQIKHHLRFSIEYLMRENLLDQNGNVINLSAMVSHLYYVEPSNFAFSNLFKHGVFHKICSKLRTNSSQEVMDELVLILSYLFNRVRLRKISRNLNTHSKYPRKVILPPLPEDVNYILKSHNERVLNIYTDYVITYARNNNSKLGPDNILPLTLTEIPFKSMDQALLKEDPLISKLESMAISFVARSPFIAMCSSLGDVFVDLEDLTNHTHSEIFLDLHSIPFIKTDENINAYIYDFFSHGQERALVEANGLRFGEVLQVCIVILF
;
A
#
# COMPACT_ATOMS: atom_id res chain seq x y z
N MET A 1 0.75 29.18 -8.47
CA MET A 1 1.47 29.95 -9.49
C MET A 1 2.88 29.42 -9.70
N ASN A 2 3.77 29.43 -8.72
CA ASN A 2 5.14 28.87 -8.88
C ASN A 2 5.12 27.40 -9.34
N THR A 3 4.26 26.57 -8.73
CA THR A 3 4.02 25.19 -9.15
C THR A 3 3.52 25.06 -10.59
N LEU A 4 2.66 25.97 -11.06
CA LEU A 4 2.14 25.96 -12.43
C LEU A 4 3.23 26.40 -13.44
N LYS A 5 4.08 27.37 -13.06
CA LYS A 5 5.20 27.85 -13.88
C LYS A 5 6.29 26.78 -14.02
N GLU A 6 6.62 26.10 -12.93
CA GLU A 6 7.69 25.10 -12.88
C GLU A 6 7.26 23.71 -13.38
N HIS A 7 6.06 23.24 -12.99
CA HIS A 7 5.62 21.85 -13.20
C HIS A 7 4.41 21.72 -14.14
N GLY A 8 3.76 22.84 -14.53
CA GLY A 8 2.57 22.80 -15.39
C GLY A 8 1.33 22.18 -14.72
N LEU A 9 0.36 21.76 -15.54
CA LEU A 9 -0.76 20.91 -15.11
C LEU A 9 -0.41 19.45 -15.37
N PRO A 10 -0.79 18.51 -14.48
CA PRO A 10 -0.59 17.08 -14.74
C PRO A 10 -1.25 16.66 -16.04
N SER A 11 -0.55 15.87 -16.86
CA SER A 11 -1.01 15.43 -18.18
C SER A 11 -2.28 14.58 -18.14
N ASP A 12 -2.56 13.95 -17.00
CA ASP A 12 -3.72 13.10 -16.75
C ASP A 12 -4.96 13.87 -16.24
N MET A 13 -4.81 15.15 -15.89
CA MET A 13 -5.92 15.93 -15.35
C MET A 13 -6.83 16.38 -16.50
N THR A 14 -7.87 15.62 -16.81
CA THR A 14 -8.84 15.96 -17.88
C THR A 14 -9.99 16.83 -17.36
N LEU A 15 -10.42 17.81 -18.16
CA LEU A 15 -11.56 18.67 -17.92
C LEU A 15 -12.78 18.15 -18.70
N VAL A 16 -13.94 18.17 -18.05
CA VAL A 16 -15.21 17.87 -18.72
C VAL A 16 -15.56 19.03 -19.68
N PRO A 17 -16.23 18.80 -20.82
CA PRO A 17 -16.57 19.88 -21.76
C PRO A 17 -17.24 21.11 -21.13
N SER A 18 -18.12 20.91 -20.13
CA SER A 18 -18.73 22.01 -19.38
C SER A 18 -17.70 22.86 -18.61
N GLN A 19 -16.65 22.22 -18.08
CA GLN A 19 -15.56 22.90 -17.38
C GLN A 19 -14.65 23.64 -18.36
N CYS A 20 -14.44 23.12 -19.57
CA CYS A 20 -13.70 23.83 -20.62
C CYS A 20 -14.40 25.14 -21.00
N VAL A 21 -15.72 25.10 -21.19
CA VAL A 21 -16.53 26.31 -21.47
C VAL A 21 -16.51 27.28 -20.28
N GLN A 22 -16.65 26.77 -19.05
CA GLN A 22 -16.55 27.60 -17.85
C GLN A 22 -15.18 28.29 -17.74
N LEU A 23 -14.10 27.55 -17.98
CA LEU A 23 -12.74 28.08 -17.95
C LEU A 23 -12.57 29.19 -18.99
N TRP A 24 -13.01 28.95 -20.22
CA TRP A 24 -12.94 29.94 -21.30
C TRP A 24 -13.76 31.19 -20.99
N ASN A 25 -14.99 31.05 -20.49
CA ASN A 25 -15.85 32.18 -20.11
C ASN A 25 -15.21 33.08 -19.06
N VAL A 26 -14.62 32.47 -18.01
CA VAL A 26 -13.94 33.23 -16.94
C VAL A 26 -12.66 33.88 -17.47
N MET A 27 -11.89 33.18 -18.32
CA MET A 27 -10.72 33.78 -18.97
C MET A 27 -11.08 34.99 -19.82
N LYS A 28 -12.12 34.89 -20.66
CA LYS A 28 -12.62 35.98 -21.52
C LYS A 28 -13.06 37.19 -20.69
N LYS A 29 -13.78 36.94 -19.59
CA LYS A 29 -14.22 37.99 -18.65
C LYS A 29 -13.05 38.81 -18.10
N HIS A 30 -11.93 38.18 -17.75
CA HIS A 30 -10.75 38.88 -17.21
C HIS A 30 -9.82 39.44 -18.30
N MET A 31 -9.87 38.93 -19.52
CA MET A 31 -9.07 39.43 -20.65
C MET A 31 -9.63 40.71 -21.29
N GLY A 32 -10.95 40.91 -21.26
CA GLY A 32 -11.59 42.07 -21.88
C GLY A 32 -11.25 42.19 -23.38
N ASN A 33 -10.91 43.40 -23.85
CA ASN A 33 -10.56 43.68 -25.26
C ASN A 33 -9.07 43.47 -25.60
N ASN A 34 -8.23 43.08 -24.64
CA ASN A 34 -6.79 42.85 -24.84
C ASN A 34 -6.53 41.36 -25.04
N SER A 35 -7.23 40.72 -25.99
CA SER A 35 -6.98 39.31 -26.34
C SER A 35 -5.66 39.20 -27.12
N PRO A 36 -4.70 38.35 -26.69
CA PRO A 36 -3.56 38.00 -27.52
C PRO A 36 -4.01 37.25 -28.77
N ASP A 37 -3.29 37.42 -29.88
CA ASP A 37 -3.62 36.82 -31.18
C ASP A 37 -3.90 35.30 -31.06
N GLY A 38 -5.13 34.90 -31.42
CA GLY A 38 -5.55 33.50 -31.46
C GLY A 38 -6.45 33.02 -30.31
N PHE A 39 -6.63 33.78 -29.22
CA PHE A 39 -7.57 33.40 -28.16
C PHE A 39 -9.03 33.39 -28.62
N ASP A 40 -9.42 34.33 -29.47
CA ASP A 40 -10.78 34.43 -30.01
C ASP A 40 -11.12 33.27 -30.96
N LYS A 41 -10.13 32.56 -31.51
CA LYS A 41 -10.35 31.32 -32.28
C LYS A 41 -10.77 30.13 -31.42
N LEU A 42 -10.48 30.19 -30.11
CA LEU A 42 -10.86 29.17 -29.13
C LEU A 42 -12.24 29.42 -28.51
N ASP A 43 -13.01 30.37 -29.05
CA ASP A 43 -14.43 30.51 -28.70
C ASP A 43 -15.17 29.22 -29.09
N PRO A 44 -15.86 28.54 -28.16
CA PRO A 44 -16.62 27.33 -28.47
C PRO A 44 -17.55 27.49 -29.69
N ASP A 45 -18.16 28.68 -29.88
CA ASP A 45 -19.10 28.95 -30.98
C ASP A 45 -18.41 29.18 -32.33
N ILE A 46 -17.09 29.43 -32.32
CA ILE A 46 -16.26 29.58 -33.51
C ILE A 46 -15.53 28.27 -33.81
N TYR A 47 -14.95 27.65 -32.77
CA TYR A 47 -14.13 26.46 -32.87
C TYR A 47 -14.90 25.25 -33.40
N PHE A 48 -16.15 25.07 -32.95
CA PHE A 48 -16.99 23.94 -33.37
C PHE A 48 -17.91 24.26 -34.55
N ARG A 49 -17.84 25.47 -35.13
CA ARG A 49 -18.77 25.93 -36.17
C ARG A 49 -18.77 25.07 -37.44
N ASP A 50 -17.58 24.65 -37.87
CA ASP A 50 -17.39 23.87 -39.09
C ASP A 50 -17.51 22.35 -38.84
N ILE A 51 -17.69 21.95 -37.57
CA ILE A 51 -17.78 20.56 -37.13
C ILE A 51 -19.26 20.18 -37.01
N GLY A 52 -19.79 19.46 -38.00
CA GLY A 52 -21.22 19.10 -38.03
C GLY A 52 -21.70 18.28 -36.82
N TYR A 53 -20.88 17.33 -36.34
CA TYR A 53 -21.16 16.55 -35.13
C TYR A 53 -19.91 16.51 -34.25
N ILE A 54 -20.02 17.04 -33.02
CA ILE A 54 -18.90 17.06 -32.07
C ILE A 54 -18.74 15.66 -31.47
N VAL A 55 -17.60 15.04 -31.75
CA VAL A 55 -17.21 13.74 -31.18
C VAL A 55 -16.29 13.96 -29.98
N LYS A 56 -16.10 12.93 -29.15
CA LYS A 56 -15.19 12.97 -27.99
C LYS A 56 -13.78 13.45 -28.37
N ASP A 57 -13.24 12.97 -29.48
CA ASP A 57 -11.89 13.34 -29.94
C ASP A 57 -11.79 14.85 -30.28
N ASP A 58 -12.88 15.49 -30.71
CA ASP A 58 -12.93 16.93 -30.96
C ASP A 58 -12.88 17.73 -29.64
N ALA A 59 -13.63 17.27 -28.63
CA ALA A 59 -13.60 17.86 -27.29
C ALA A 59 -12.23 17.69 -26.61
N ASP A 60 -11.61 16.51 -26.75
CA ASP A 60 -10.29 16.22 -26.22
C ASP A 60 -9.21 17.11 -26.90
N ARG A 61 -9.34 17.39 -28.20
CA ARG A 61 -8.46 18.35 -28.92
C ARG A 61 -8.64 19.78 -28.42
N TYR A 62 -9.88 20.24 -28.32
CA TYR A 62 -10.21 21.58 -27.80
C TYR A 62 -9.65 21.79 -26.39
N GLU A 63 -9.82 20.80 -25.52
CA GLU A 63 -9.29 20.81 -24.17
C GLU A 63 -7.76 20.96 -24.14
N GLN A 64 -7.05 20.19 -24.98
CA GLN A 64 -5.58 20.26 -25.07
C GLN A 64 -5.09 21.63 -25.53
N GLU A 65 -5.77 22.24 -26.51
CA GLU A 65 -5.42 23.58 -26.99
C GLU A 65 -5.71 24.66 -25.94
N LEU A 66 -6.86 24.58 -25.27
CA LEU A 66 -7.22 25.49 -24.18
C LEU A 66 -6.22 25.42 -23.02
N LYS A 67 -5.80 24.22 -22.62
CA LYS A 67 -4.76 24.04 -21.58
C LYS A 67 -3.41 24.59 -21.99
N LYS A 68 -2.98 24.38 -23.23
CA LYS A 68 -1.71 24.91 -23.74
C LYS A 68 -1.71 26.44 -23.64
N VAL A 69 -2.79 27.08 -24.07
CA VAL A 69 -2.94 28.54 -23.97
C VAL A 69 -2.95 28.99 -22.51
N PHE A 70 -3.70 28.31 -21.64
CA PHE A 70 -3.71 28.61 -20.20
C PHE A 70 -2.31 28.53 -19.56
N ILE A 71 -1.52 27.51 -19.89
CA ILE A 71 -0.16 27.32 -19.38
C ILE A 71 0.79 28.38 -19.94
N ASN A 72 0.71 28.71 -21.23
CA ASN A 72 1.55 29.73 -21.85
C ASN A 72 1.29 31.10 -21.20
N TYR A 73 0.02 31.49 -21.04
CA TYR A 73 -0.35 32.74 -20.39
C TYR A 73 0.01 32.82 -18.91
N ALA A 74 0.19 31.68 -18.25
CA ALA A 74 0.71 31.64 -16.89
C ALA A 74 2.23 31.86 -16.81
N LYS A 75 2.97 31.55 -17.89
CA LYS A 75 4.42 31.78 -17.98
C LYS A 75 4.74 33.23 -18.34
N ASP A 76 3.92 33.84 -19.19
CA ASP A 76 4.07 35.23 -19.63
C ASP A 76 3.69 36.23 -18.50
N ASP A 77 4.61 37.12 -18.14
CA ASP A 77 4.44 38.06 -17.02
C ASP A 77 3.25 39.06 -17.14
N PRO A 78 2.87 39.59 -18.32
CA PRO A 78 1.71 40.50 -18.40
C PRO A 78 0.36 39.76 -18.22
N THR A 79 0.23 38.55 -18.76
CA THR A 79 -1.01 37.74 -18.70
C THR A 79 -1.12 36.93 -17.40
N ASN A 80 -0.03 36.78 -16.65
CA ASN A 80 -0.02 36.11 -15.34
C ASN A 80 -1.00 36.73 -14.34
N LYS A 81 -1.19 38.06 -14.36
CA LYS A 81 -2.19 38.74 -13.51
C LYS A 81 -3.63 38.29 -13.83
N ILE A 82 -3.95 38.13 -15.11
CA ILE A 82 -5.26 37.70 -15.60
C ILE A 82 -5.54 36.25 -15.17
N ILE A 83 -4.54 35.37 -15.32
CA ILE A 83 -4.66 33.98 -14.88
C ILE A 83 -4.81 33.89 -13.36
N LYS A 84 -4.15 34.75 -12.59
CA LYS A 84 -4.30 34.81 -11.14
C LYS A 84 -5.75 35.17 -10.74
N SER A 85 -6.33 36.20 -11.36
CA SER A 85 -7.72 36.58 -11.13
C SER A 85 -8.72 35.51 -11.57
N THR A 86 -8.44 34.82 -12.68
CA THR A 86 -9.23 33.66 -13.16
C THR A 86 -9.24 32.51 -12.14
N ILE A 87 -8.06 32.16 -11.60
CA ILE A 87 -7.93 31.11 -10.57
C ILE A 87 -8.61 31.54 -9.26
N GLU A 88 -8.52 32.82 -8.91
CA GLU A 88 -9.18 33.35 -7.71
C GLU A 88 -10.71 33.27 -7.85
N GLU A 89 -11.30 33.67 -8.98
CA GLU A 89 -12.75 33.58 -9.21
C GLU A 89 -13.26 32.14 -9.24
N LEU A 90 -12.56 31.22 -9.93
CA LEU A 90 -12.93 29.80 -9.92
C LEU A 90 -12.73 29.15 -8.55
N GLY A 91 -11.77 29.65 -7.77
CA GLY A 91 -11.39 29.08 -6.48
C GLY A 91 -12.16 29.64 -5.28
N THR A 92 -12.81 30.81 -5.40
CA THR A 92 -13.53 31.44 -4.28
C THR A 92 -14.71 30.61 -3.82
N GLU A 93 -15.54 30.10 -4.73
CA GLU A 93 -16.69 29.24 -4.39
C GLU A 93 -16.24 28.01 -3.59
N VAL A 94 -15.17 27.34 -4.05
CA VAL A 94 -14.63 26.16 -3.38
C VAL A 94 -14.08 26.53 -2.01
N LYS A 95 -13.27 27.60 -1.91
CA LYS A 95 -12.72 28.04 -0.62
C LYS A 95 -13.82 28.40 0.38
N ASN A 96 -14.85 29.12 -0.06
CA ASN A 96 -15.95 29.53 0.81
C ASN A 96 -16.70 28.32 1.36
N ARG A 97 -17.00 27.31 0.53
CA ARG A 97 -17.63 26.06 1.00
C ARG A 97 -16.76 25.28 1.99
N PHE A 98 -15.44 25.26 1.81
CA PHE A 98 -14.53 24.64 2.78
C PHE A 98 -14.48 25.43 4.09
N ILE A 99 -14.50 26.76 4.04
CA ILE A 99 -14.56 27.62 5.24
C ILE A 99 -15.88 27.40 5.99
N GLU A 100 -17.00 27.33 5.28
CA GLU A 100 -18.32 27.02 5.85
C GLU A 100 -18.29 25.63 6.53
N LEU A 101 -17.75 24.63 5.86
CA LEU A 101 -17.61 23.28 6.40
C LEU A 101 -16.71 23.24 7.65
N GLU A 102 -15.59 23.96 7.66
CA GLU A 102 -14.72 24.07 8.83
C GLU A 102 -15.38 24.86 9.99
N SER A 103 -16.24 25.83 9.67
CA SER A 103 -17.01 26.56 10.69
C SER A 103 -18.06 25.67 11.38
N THR A 104 -18.58 24.64 10.71
CA THR A 104 -19.48 23.66 11.36
C THR A 104 -18.76 22.73 12.33
N ALA A 105 -17.42 22.67 12.29
CA ALA A 105 -16.62 21.84 13.20
C ALA A 105 -16.59 22.38 14.64
N THR A 106 -16.92 23.65 14.86
CA THR A 106 -16.90 24.26 16.21
C THR A 106 -18.03 23.76 17.11
N ASP A 107 -19.06 23.10 16.57
CA ASP A 107 -20.17 22.50 17.32
C ASP A 107 -19.84 21.12 17.95
N GLY A 108 -18.55 20.82 18.14
CA GLY A 108 -18.07 19.65 18.89
C GLY A 108 -17.80 18.40 18.06
N LEU A 109 -17.95 18.45 16.73
CA LEU A 109 -17.65 17.35 15.82
C LEU A 109 -16.52 17.76 14.87
N ASP A 110 -15.32 17.21 15.08
CA ASP A 110 -14.19 17.43 14.18
C ASP A 110 -14.45 16.78 12.82
N VAL A 111 -14.59 17.60 11.79
CA VAL A 111 -14.90 17.19 10.41
C VAL A 111 -13.79 16.31 9.79
N TYR A 112 -12.56 16.42 10.30
CA TYR A 112 -11.44 15.61 9.88
C TYR A 112 -11.13 14.46 10.86
N GLY A 113 -11.93 14.32 11.92
CA GLY A 113 -11.79 13.28 12.92
C GLY A 113 -12.47 11.97 12.55
N ASP A 114 -12.08 10.89 13.23
CA ASP A 114 -12.55 9.52 12.95
C ASP A 114 -14.07 9.33 13.15
N LYS A 115 -14.71 10.19 13.96
CA LYS A 115 -16.16 10.13 14.24
C LYS A 115 -17.03 10.80 13.18
N PHE A 116 -16.46 11.66 12.33
CA PHE A 116 -17.23 12.37 11.30
C PHE A 116 -17.81 11.42 10.23
N PRO A 117 -17.05 10.44 9.70
CA PRO A 117 -17.60 9.35 8.88
C PRO A 117 -18.83 8.68 9.47
N GLU A 118 -18.84 8.42 10.77
CA GLU A 118 -19.92 7.66 11.42
C GLU A 118 -21.26 8.39 11.41
N VAL A 119 -21.23 9.73 11.52
CA VAL A 119 -22.44 10.56 11.63
C VAL A 119 -22.88 11.08 10.26
N GLY A 120 -21.93 11.50 9.42
CA GLY A 120 -22.25 12.19 8.17
C GLY A 120 -22.45 11.30 6.94
N ILE A 121 -22.17 9.99 7.03
CA ILE A 121 -22.28 9.11 5.85
C ILE A 121 -23.72 8.90 5.38
N MET A 122 -24.70 8.86 6.28
CA MET A 122 -26.10 8.65 5.89
C MET A 122 -26.68 9.81 5.09
N PRO A 123 -26.57 11.07 5.56
CA PRO A 123 -26.96 12.22 4.75
C PRO A 123 -26.32 12.22 3.36
N LEU A 124 -25.03 11.88 3.28
CA LEU A 124 -24.33 11.75 2.01
C LEU A 124 -24.96 10.67 1.11
N LEU A 125 -25.24 9.48 1.63
CA LEU A 125 -25.85 8.40 0.84
C LEU A 125 -27.27 8.75 0.35
N TYR A 126 -28.07 9.44 1.17
CA TYR A 126 -29.38 9.93 0.75
C TYR A 126 -29.27 11.00 -0.34
N GLU A 127 -28.34 11.94 -0.22
CA GLU A 127 -28.08 12.94 -1.25
C GLU A 127 -27.62 12.29 -2.58
N LEU A 128 -26.74 11.29 -2.50
CA LEU A 128 -26.31 10.52 -3.67
C LEU A 128 -27.46 9.74 -4.29
N SER A 129 -28.35 9.18 -3.48
CA SER A 129 -29.54 8.50 -3.98
C SER A 129 -30.50 9.48 -4.67
N ALA A 130 -30.73 10.65 -4.06
CA ALA A 130 -31.60 11.70 -4.60
C ALA A 130 -31.10 12.28 -5.93
N GLN A 131 -29.77 12.40 -6.09
CA GLN A 131 -29.12 12.87 -7.31
C GLN A 131 -28.88 11.74 -8.33
N ASP A 132 -29.39 10.53 -8.10
CA ASP A 132 -29.16 9.32 -8.91
C ASP A 132 -27.66 8.98 -9.13
N LYS A 133 -26.79 9.32 -8.18
CA LYS A 133 -25.33 9.11 -8.26
C LYS A 133 -24.88 7.72 -7.80
N LEU A 134 -25.79 6.84 -7.40
CA LEU A 134 -25.50 5.45 -7.06
C LEU A 134 -25.55 4.55 -8.33
N PRO A 135 -24.78 3.45 -8.43
CA PRO A 135 -24.04 2.78 -7.35
C PRO A 135 -22.72 3.48 -6.99
N ALA A 136 -22.37 3.45 -5.71
CA ALA A 136 -21.16 4.06 -5.16
C ALA A 136 -20.26 3.03 -4.45
N ILE A 137 -18.95 3.23 -4.60
CA ILE A 137 -17.92 2.55 -3.80
C ILE A 137 -17.31 3.55 -2.83
N LEU A 138 -17.39 3.25 -1.54
CA LEU A 138 -16.83 4.05 -0.45
C LEU A 138 -15.50 3.43 -0.05
N PHE A 139 -14.40 4.11 -0.36
CA PHE A 139 -13.06 3.67 0.04
C PHE A 139 -12.71 4.18 1.43
N HIS A 140 -12.45 3.24 2.34
CA HIS A 140 -11.91 3.51 3.66
C HIS A 140 -10.66 2.64 3.85
N PHE A 141 -9.53 3.26 4.21
CA PHE A 141 -8.25 2.55 4.32
C PHE A 141 -8.11 1.67 5.59
N ASN A 142 -9.07 1.74 6.52
CA ASN A 142 -9.13 0.85 7.67
C ASN A 142 -10.11 -0.30 7.43
N ARG A 143 -9.68 -1.55 7.66
CA ARG A 143 -10.51 -2.76 7.51
C ARG A 143 -11.66 -2.78 8.52
N GLU A 144 -11.37 -2.44 9.76
CA GLU A 144 -12.37 -2.40 10.85
C GLU A 144 -13.37 -1.28 10.59
N GLY A 145 -12.88 -0.09 10.25
CA GLY A 145 -13.72 1.04 9.85
C GLY A 145 -14.67 0.74 8.68
N CYS A 146 -14.29 -0.13 7.72
CA CYS A 146 -15.21 -0.55 6.66
C CYS A 146 -16.42 -1.33 7.21
N VAL A 147 -16.18 -2.23 8.17
CA VAL A 147 -17.24 -3.04 8.78
C VAL A 147 -18.08 -2.19 9.71
N GLU A 148 -17.45 -1.36 10.55
CA GLU A 148 -18.15 -0.45 11.46
C GLU A 148 -19.08 0.50 10.72
N LEU A 149 -18.59 1.12 9.64
CA LEU A 149 -19.39 2.01 8.80
C LEU A 149 -20.61 1.28 8.20
N ALA A 150 -20.43 0.06 7.69
CA ALA A 150 -21.54 -0.72 7.13
C ALA A 150 -22.58 -1.10 8.19
N LEU A 151 -22.13 -1.48 9.40
CA LEU A 151 -23.00 -1.85 10.50
C LEU A 151 -23.74 -0.64 11.09
N GLN A 152 -23.09 0.52 11.13
CA GLN A 152 -23.73 1.78 11.52
C GLN A 152 -24.80 2.18 10.52
N ILE A 153 -24.51 2.06 9.22
CA ILE A 153 -25.47 2.33 8.15
C ILE A 153 -26.68 1.39 8.30
N LEU A 154 -26.44 0.09 8.47
CA LEU A 154 -27.49 -0.90 8.72
C LEU A 154 -28.35 -0.53 9.95
N LYS A 155 -27.72 -0.21 11.08
CA LYS A 155 -28.40 0.17 12.31
C LYS A 155 -29.28 1.42 12.14
N GLN A 156 -28.80 2.41 11.40
CA GLN A 156 -29.57 3.63 11.15
C GLN A 156 -30.78 3.37 10.22
N LEU A 157 -30.64 2.48 9.24
CA LEU A 157 -31.77 2.05 8.40
C LEU A 157 -32.81 1.26 9.20
N GLU A 158 -32.36 0.32 10.04
CA GLU A 158 -33.25 -0.44 10.94
C GLU A 158 -34.03 0.48 11.87
N LEU A 159 -33.34 1.41 12.54
CA LEU A 159 -33.98 2.39 13.44
C LEU A 159 -34.97 3.30 12.70
N GLY A 160 -34.65 3.71 11.47
CA GLY A 160 -35.53 4.53 10.65
C GLY A 160 -36.80 3.77 10.23
N GLU A 161 -36.63 2.52 9.82
CA GLU A 161 -37.72 1.63 9.43
C GLU A 161 -38.62 1.29 10.62
N GLU A 162 -38.04 0.99 11.78
CA GLU A 162 -38.78 0.75 13.02
C GLU A 162 -39.62 1.96 13.43
N LYS A 163 -39.08 3.19 13.32
CA LYS A 163 -39.84 4.42 13.58
C LYS A 163 -41.00 4.60 12.61
N LYS A 164 -40.81 4.36 11.31
CA LYS A 164 -41.90 4.44 10.32
C LYS A 164 -42.97 3.37 10.57
N ARG A 165 -42.55 2.14 10.86
CA ARG A 165 -43.43 1.01 11.20
C ARG A 165 -44.20 1.25 12.51
N ALA A 166 -43.59 1.92 13.50
CA ALA A 166 -44.24 2.30 14.74
C ALA A 166 -45.30 3.40 14.54
N ASN A 167 -45.06 4.35 13.64
CA ASN A 167 -45.98 5.46 13.38
C ASN A 167 -47.11 5.12 12.39
N ASN A 168 -47.02 4.00 11.67
CA ASN A 168 -48.01 3.59 10.67
C ASN A 168 -49.08 2.64 11.27
N PRO A 169 -50.34 3.08 11.46
CA PRO A 169 -51.41 2.24 12.02
C PRO A 169 -51.80 1.07 11.10
N GLU A 170 -51.67 1.22 9.77
CA GLU A 170 -52.00 0.17 8.80
C GLU A 170 -51.01 -1.00 8.89
N TYR A 171 -49.72 -0.71 9.05
CA TYR A 171 -48.69 -1.73 9.25
C TYR A 171 -48.86 -2.47 10.59
N GLN A 172 -49.25 -1.76 11.65
CA GLN A 172 -49.52 -2.39 12.94
C GLN A 172 -50.72 -3.36 12.89
N ASN A 173 -51.79 -2.99 12.17
CA ASN A 173 -52.93 -3.87 11.97
C ASN A 173 -52.55 -5.08 11.11
N LYS A 174 -51.86 -4.88 9.99
CA LYS A 174 -51.31 -5.97 9.15
C LYS A 174 -50.39 -6.90 9.93
N LYS A 175 -49.54 -6.36 10.82
CA LYS A 175 -48.66 -7.15 11.69
C LYS A 175 -49.44 -7.96 12.72
N LYS A 176 -50.48 -7.38 13.33
CA LYS A 176 -51.38 -8.08 14.28
C LYS A 176 -52.13 -9.22 13.58
N ASP A 177 -52.67 -8.95 12.40
CA ASP A 177 -53.37 -9.94 11.57
C ASP A 177 -52.42 -11.08 11.15
N ALA A 178 -51.18 -10.75 10.76
CA ALA A 178 -50.16 -11.74 10.43
C ALA A 178 -49.73 -12.58 11.63
N THR A 179 -49.54 -11.99 12.82
CA THR A 179 -49.24 -12.75 14.04
C THR A 179 -50.41 -13.66 14.44
N CYS A 180 -51.65 -13.19 14.29
CA CYS A 180 -52.83 -14.00 14.55
C CYS A 180 -52.92 -15.19 13.58
N GLN A 181 -52.66 -14.96 12.29
CA GLN A 181 -52.58 -16.01 11.28
C GLN A 181 -51.42 -16.98 11.53
N LYS A 182 -50.25 -16.51 12.01
CA LYS A 182 -49.11 -17.38 12.35
C LYS A 182 -49.44 -18.27 13.53
N GLU A 183 -50.03 -17.73 14.59
CA GLU A 183 -50.48 -18.52 15.73
C GLU A 183 -51.54 -19.55 15.32
N ASN A 184 -52.46 -19.18 14.41
CA ASN A 184 -53.46 -20.09 13.89
C ASN A 184 -52.84 -21.19 13.01
N HIS A 185 -51.88 -20.83 12.14
CA HIS A 185 -51.15 -21.78 11.30
C HIS A 185 -50.22 -22.69 12.11
N GLU A 186 -49.59 -22.20 13.18
CA GLU A 186 -48.82 -23.02 14.13
C GLU A 186 -49.71 -23.98 14.93
N LYS A 187 -50.91 -23.54 15.33
CA LYS A 187 -51.92 -24.40 15.95
C LYS A 187 -52.43 -25.47 14.98
N GLU A 188 -52.66 -25.11 13.71
CA GLU A 188 -53.08 -26.04 12.67
C GLU A 188 -51.99 -27.03 12.26
N THR A 189 -50.73 -26.59 12.15
CA THR A 189 -49.60 -27.48 11.86
C THR A 189 -49.29 -28.41 13.03
N LYS A 190 -49.45 -27.97 14.29
CA LYS A 190 -49.42 -28.87 15.45
C LYS A 190 -50.54 -29.91 15.39
N ARG A 191 -51.80 -29.49 15.12
CA ARG A 191 -52.94 -30.39 14.92
C ARG A 191 -52.73 -31.39 13.76
N LYS A 192 -52.11 -30.96 12.64
CA LYS A 192 -51.79 -31.83 11.50
C LYS A 192 -50.59 -32.75 11.75
N ARG A 193 -49.67 -32.43 12.67
CA ARG A 193 -48.61 -33.35 13.11
C ARG A 193 -49.15 -34.48 13.98
N ASP A 194 -50.22 -34.22 14.73
CA ASP A 194 -50.91 -35.23 15.55
C ASP A 194 -51.77 -36.19 14.69
N LEU A 195 -52.19 -35.77 13.49
CA LEU A 195 -52.92 -36.58 12.51
C LEU A 195 -52.00 -36.94 11.33
N LYS A 196 -51.34 -38.11 11.38
CA LYS A 196 -50.37 -38.65 10.38
C LYS A 196 -50.83 -38.54 8.91
N THR A 197 -50.70 -37.37 8.30
CA THR A 197 -50.98 -37.15 6.88
C THR A 197 -49.87 -36.27 6.32
N LYS A 198 -49.05 -36.85 5.42
CA LYS A 198 -48.01 -36.12 4.68
C LYS A 198 -48.67 -35.37 3.53
N GLY A 199 -48.83 -34.06 3.68
CA GLY A 199 -49.15 -33.14 2.60
C GLY A 199 -48.02 -32.13 2.42
N ASN A 200 -47.68 -31.81 1.16
CA ASN A 200 -46.64 -30.86 0.80
C ASN A 200 -46.92 -29.48 1.40
N THR A 201 -45.88 -28.89 2.03
CA THR A 201 -45.89 -27.55 2.60
C THR A 201 -45.74 -26.52 1.49
N THR A 202 -46.84 -25.98 0.96
CA THR A 202 -46.80 -24.68 0.29
C THR A 202 -46.54 -23.63 1.36
N GLN A 203 -45.34 -23.04 1.36
CA GLN A 203 -45.03 -21.87 2.18
C GLN A 203 -45.97 -20.74 1.79
N CYS A 204 -46.62 -20.09 2.78
CA CYS A 204 -47.47 -18.94 2.56
C CYS A 204 -46.67 -17.78 1.94
N GLU A 205 -46.89 -17.51 0.64
CA GLU A 205 -46.39 -16.32 -0.08
C GLU A 205 -46.77 -14.99 0.63
N TYR A 206 -47.86 -15.01 1.42
CA TYR A 206 -48.35 -13.87 2.20
C TYR A 206 -47.40 -13.43 3.33
N TYR A 207 -46.52 -14.31 3.82
CA TYR A 207 -45.60 -13.99 4.93
C TYR A 207 -44.32 -13.30 4.44
N SER A 208 -43.84 -13.66 3.24
CA SER A 208 -42.67 -13.05 2.60
C SER A 208 -42.89 -11.57 2.26
N GLU A 209 -44.12 -11.15 1.96
CA GLU A 209 -44.43 -9.75 1.65
C GLU A 209 -44.40 -8.82 2.88
N ILE A 210 -44.58 -9.36 4.09
CA ILE A 210 -44.57 -8.59 5.36
C ILE A 210 -43.16 -8.48 5.95
N GLU A 211 -42.28 -9.46 5.67
CA GLU A 211 -40.88 -9.45 6.09
C GLU A 211 -39.96 -8.69 5.12
N GLY A 212 -40.44 -8.30 3.94
CA GLY A 212 -39.70 -7.43 3.02
C GLY A 212 -39.30 -6.10 3.67
N HIS A 213 -38.06 -5.68 3.46
CA HIS A 213 -37.60 -4.37 3.89
C HIS A 213 -38.31 -3.26 3.10
N ASP A 214 -38.66 -2.17 3.78
CA ASP A 214 -39.31 -1.02 3.17
C ASP A 214 -38.40 -0.45 2.04
N PRO A 215 -38.93 -0.21 0.83
CA PRO A 215 -38.16 0.32 -0.30
C PRO A 215 -37.45 1.65 -0.05
N ASP A 216 -37.85 2.41 0.98
CA ASP A 216 -37.23 3.68 1.37
C ASP A 216 -36.00 3.48 2.27
N PHE A 217 -35.88 2.32 2.95
CA PHE A 217 -34.79 2.00 3.87
C PHE A 217 -33.87 0.90 3.34
N THR A 218 -33.77 0.81 2.02
CA THR A 218 -32.86 -0.09 1.32
C THR A 218 -32.13 0.63 0.20
N PHE A 219 -30.89 0.24 -0.03
CA PHE A 219 -30.07 0.67 -1.16
C PHE A 219 -30.05 -0.39 -2.27
N ILE A 220 -31.13 -1.17 -2.42
CA ILE A 220 -31.26 -2.14 -3.51
C ILE A 220 -31.69 -1.40 -4.77
N ASN A 221 -31.18 -1.78 -5.94
CA ASN A 221 -31.66 -1.26 -7.22
C ASN A 221 -33.09 -1.73 -7.49
N ARG A 222 -34.04 -0.84 -7.75
CA ARG A 222 -35.48 -1.19 -7.93
C ARG A 222 -35.79 -1.90 -9.26
N LYS A 223 -34.93 -1.76 -10.28
CA LYS A 223 -35.22 -2.24 -11.65
C LYS A 223 -34.57 -3.59 -12.00
N ASP A 224 -33.38 -3.85 -11.46
CA ASP A 224 -32.58 -5.05 -11.78
C ASP A 224 -32.30 -5.85 -10.49
N GLN A 225 -33.35 -6.23 -9.75
CA GLN A 225 -33.20 -7.03 -8.54
C GLN A 225 -32.94 -8.49 -8.87
N VAL A 226 -31.91 -9.06 -8.23
CA VAL A 226 -31.75 -10.50 -8.14
C VAL A 226 -32.96 -11.07 -7.39
N THR A 227 -33.54 -12.14 -7.90
CA THR A 227 -34.68 -12.81 -7.25
C THR A 227 -34.26 -13.35 -5.87
N SER A 228 -35.19 -13.43 -4.92
CA SER A 228 -34.89 -13.92 -3.57
C SER A 228 -34.25 -15.32 -3.57
N GLU A 229 -34.66 -16.19 -4.49
CA GLU A 229 -34.07 -17.54 -4.64
C GLU A 229 -32.62 -17.51 -5.15
N GLU A 230 -32.30 -16.65 -6.11
CA GLU A 230 -30.94 -16.50 -6.61
C GLU A 230 -30.03 -15.84 -5.58
N PHE A 231 -30.55 -14.87 -4.83
CA PHE A 231 -29.85 -14.21 -3.75
C PHE A 231 -29.45 -15.21 -2.66
N GLU A 232 -30.40 -16.06 -2.23
CA GLU A 232 -30.15 -17.13 -1.26
C GLU A 232 -29.10 -18.14 -1.77
N LYS A 233 -29.17 -18.56 -3.05
CA LYS A 233 -28.16 -19.44 -3.64
C LYS A 233 -26.75 -18.84 -3.61
N ILE A 234 -26.62 -17.54 -3.86
CA ILE A 234 -25.32 -16.84 -3.83
C ILE A 234 -24.78 -16.76 -2.39
N ILE A 235 -25.66 -16.47 -1.42
CA ILE A 235 -25.28 -16.25 -0.03
C ILE A 235 -25.10 -17.54 0.77
N GLU A 236 -25.76 -18.64 0.41
CA GLU A 236 -25.68 -19.93 1.11
C GLU A 236 -24.23 -20.34 1.40
N SER A 237 -23.38 -20.21 0.38
CA SER A 237 -21.96 -20.55 0.48
C SER A 237 -21.18 -19.66 1.48
N ALA A 238 -21.55 -18.38 1.60
CA ALA A 238 -20.96 -17.44 2.54
C ALA A 238 -21.51 -17.64 3.96
N ARG A 239 -22.81 -17.93 4.09
CA ARG A 239 -23.52 -18.17 5.36
C ARG A 239 -22.93 -19.35 6.12
N GLN A 240 -22.55 -20.42 5.44
CA GLN A 240 -21.87 -21.59 6.03
C GLN A 240 -20.58 -21.23 6.78
N LYS A 241 -19.84 -20.18 6.38
CA LYS A 241 -18.57 -19.78 7.02
C LYS A 241 -18.73 -18.65 8.04
N MET A 242 -19.72 -17.78 7.86
CA MET A 242 -19.91 -16.57 8.70
C MET A 242 -20.99 -16.73 9.77
N GLY A 243 -21.79 -17.79 9.71
CA GLY A 243 -22.94 -18.02 10.59
C GLY A 243 -24.21 -17.30 10.13
N ASN A 244 -25.38 -17.85 10.48
CA ASN A 244 -26.69 -17.39 10.00
C ASN A 244 -27.05 -15.96 10.44
N ASN A 245 -26.58 -15.50 11.60
CA ASN A 245 -26.92 -14.18 12.17
C ASN A 245 -25.84 -13.12 11.91
N SER A 246 -25.04 -13.27 10.85
CA SER A 246 -24.04 -12.27 10.52
C SER A 246 -24.71 -10.98 10.05
N LYS A 247 -24.51 -9.89 10.80
CA LYS A 247 -25.01 -8.54 10.43
C LYS A 247 -24.53 -8.09 9.05
N LEU A 248 -23.41 -8.63 8.57
CA LEU A 248 -22.90 -8.36 7.22
C LEU A 248 -23.73 -9.02 6.11
N LEU A 249 -24.43 -10.12 6.40
CA LEU A 249 -25.37 -10.73 5.46
C LEU A 249 -26.68 -9.91 5.42
N MET A 250 -27.16 -9.44 6.57
CA MET A 250 -28.30 -8.51 6.64
C MET A 250 -28.02 -7.19 5.91
N ALA A 251 -26.78 -6.69 5.96
CA ALA A 251 -26.38 -5.54 5.15
C ALA A 251 -26.49 -5.81 3.64
N LEU A 252 -26.15 -7.03 3.16
CA LEU A 252 -26.31 -7.39 1.75
C LEU A 252 -27.79 -7.39 1.34
N GLU A 253 -28.68 -7.87 2.19
CA GLU A 253 -30.15 -7.85 1.99
C GLU A 253 -30.69 -6.43 1.83
N ARG A 254 -30.01 -5.43 2.40
CA ARG A 254 -30.35 -4.00 2.23
C ARG A 254 -29.56 -3.30 1.12
N GLY A 255 -28.79 -4.01 0.31
CA GLY A 255 -28.02 -3.44 -0.81
C GLY A 255 -26.65 -2.85 -0.43
N ILE A 256 -26.12 -3.21 0.74
CA ILE A 256 -24.84 -2.72 1.29
C ILE A 256 -23.83 -3.87 1.36
N GLY A 257 -22.71 -3.75 0.65
CA GLY A 257 -21.61 -4.73 0.69
C GLY A 257 -20.35 -4.20 1.39
N VAL A 258 -19.54 -5.10 1.95
CA VAL A 258 -18.20 -4.79 2.46
C VAL A 258 -17.15 -5.57 1.69
N HIS A 259 -16.02 -4.96 1.32
CA HIS A 259 -14.94 -5.64 0.60
C HIS A 259 -13.56 -5.31 1.15
N HIS A 260 -12.98 -6.24 1.91
CA HIS A 260 -11.58 -6.19 2.31
C HIS A 260 -10.99 -7.59 2.48
N SER A 261 -9.66 -7.68 2.36
CA SER A 261 -8.86 -8.92 2.47
C SER A 261 -9.02 -9.72 3.78
N GLY A 262 -9.69 -9.17 4.79
CA GLY A 262 -9.96 -9.84 6.07
C GLY A 262 -11.25 -10.67 6.08
N LEU A 263 -12.10 -10.55 5.06
CA LEU A 263 -13.34 -11.31 4.94
C LEU A 263 -13.13 -12.61 4.16
N SER A 264 -14.05 -13.56 4.35
CA SER A 264 -13.95 -14.86 3.66
C SER A 264 -14.04 -14.69 2.13
N LYS A 265 -13.23 -15.44 1.39
CA LYS A 265 -13.26 -15.42 -0.10
C LYS A 265 -14.66 -15.67 -0.68
N LYS A 266 -15.47 -16.52 -0.03
CA LYS A 266 -16.86 -16.80 -0.44
C LYS A 266 -17.75 -15.56 -0.29
N TYR A 267 -17.62 -14.81 0.80
CA TYR A 267 -18.34 -13.55 1.00
C TYR A 267 -17.91 -12.48 -0.02
N LEU A 268 -16.59 -12.31 -0.25
CA LEU A 268 -16.10 -11.37 -1.24
C LEU A 268 -16.63 -11.69 -2.64
N SER A 269 -16.64 -12.96 -3.02
CA SER A 269 -17.24 -13.42 -4.27
C SER A 269 -18.75 -13.12 -4.35
N ALA A 270 -19.49 -13.26 -3.25
CA ALA A 270 -20.91 -12.91 -3.21
C ALA A 270 -21.13 -11.41 -3.42
N VAL A 271 -20.36 -10.55 -2.75
CA VAL A 271 -20.39 -9.08 -2.94
C VAL A 271 -20.11 -8.72 -4.40
N GLU A 272 -19.08 -9.31 -5.01
CA GLU A 272 -18.70 -9.07 -6.40
C GLU A 272 -19.78 -9.51 -7.40
N ILE A 273 -20.45 -10.65 -7.15
CA ILE A 273 -21.55 -11.13 -7.99
C ILE A 273 -22.77 -10.20 -7.84
N LEU A 274 -23.17 -9.88 -6.61
CA LEU A 274 -24.34 -9.05 -6.33
C LEU A 274 -24.17 -7.62 -6.83
N PHE A 275 -22.96 -7.05 -6.75
CA PHE A 275 -22.65 -5.73 -7.31
C PHE A 275 -22.73 -5.73 -8.85
N ARG A 276 -22.15 -6.75 -9.52
CA ARG A 276 -22.23 -6.87 -10.99
C ARG A 276 -23.67 -7.10 -11.48
N ARG A 277 -24.47 -7.84 -10.71
CA ARG A 277 -25.91 -8.00 -10.93
C ARG A 277 -26.73 -6.77 -10.54
N ARG A 278 -26.08 -5.66 -10.18
CA ARG A 278 -26.70 -4.37 -9.80
C ARG A 278 -27.61 -4.44 -8.59
N HIS A 279 -27.53 -5.51 -7.79
CA HIS A 279 -28.31 -5.63 -6.56
C HIS A 279 -27.79 -4.67 -5.47
N LEU A 280 -26.45 -4.62 -5.30
CA LEU A 280 -25.81 -3.71 -4.36
C LEU A 280 -25.62 -2.33 -4.99
N ARG A 281 -26.11 -1.27 -4.35
CA ARG A 281 -25.81 0.12 -4.75
C ARG A 281 -24.72 0.78 -3.90
N VAL A 282 -24.41 0.24 -2.73
CA VAL A 282 -23.36 0.78 -1.85
C VAL A 282 -22.39 -0.34 -1.49
N VAL A 283 -21.10 -0.14 -1.77
CA VAL A 283 -20.04 -1.06 -1.33
C VAL A 283 -18.97 -0.28 -0.60
N ILE A 284 -18.64 -0.69 0.62
CA ILE A 284 -17.56 -0.11 1.42
C ILE A 284 -16.34 -1.01 1.29
N ALA A 285 -15.21 -0.46 0.85
CA ALA A 285 -14.04 -1.25 0.52
C ALA A 285 -12.72 -0.62 0.94
N THR A 286 -11.73 -1.48 1.16
CA THR A 286 -10.33 -1.04 1.26
C THR A 286 -9.68 -0.90 -0.13
N GLY A 287 -8.51 -0.28 -0.19
CA GLY A 287 -7.80 -0.05 -1.46
C GLY A 287 -7.46 -1.30 -2.28
N SER A 288 -7.48 -2.49 -1.67
CA SER A 288 -7.27 -3.74 -2.40
C SER A 288 -8.31 -3.98 -3.50
N LEU A 289 -9.53 -3.46 -3.36
CA LEU A 289 -10.58 -3.60 -4.38
C LEU A 289 -10.22 -2.88 -5.69
N ALA A 290 -9.42 -1.82 -5.62
CA ALA A 290 -9.00 -1.07 -6.81
C ALA A 290 -8.02 -1.88 -7.69
N LEU A 291 -7.43 -2.94 -7.16
CA LEU A 291 -6.47 -3.80 -7.84
C LEU A 291 -7.16 -5.07 -8.37
N GLY A 292 -7.35 -5.14 -9.70
CA GLY A 292 -7.61 -6.42 -10.37
C GLY A 292 -9.06 -6.96 -10.38
N ILE A 293 -10.05 -6.18 -9.94
CA ILE A 293 -11.47 -6.60 -9.96
C ILE A 293 -12.30 -5.70 -10.89
N ASN A 294 -13.18 -6.30 -11.70
CA ASN A 294 -14.09 -5.58 -12.60
C ASN A 294 -15.38 -5.16 -11.87
N MET A 295 -15.29 -4.10 -11.06
CA MET A 295 -16.43 -3.47 -10.37
C MET A 295 -16.46 -1.96 -10.65
N PRO A 296 -16.92 -1.52 -11.83
CA PRO A 296 -17.08 -0.10 -12.12
C PRO A 296 -18.33 0.45 -11.42
N CYS A 297 -18.23 1.65 -10.85
CA CYS A 297 -19.31 2.33 -10.14
C CYS A 297 -19.58 3.70 -10.77
N ARG A 298 -20.73 4.29 -10.47
CA ARG A 298 -21.04 5.66 -10.93
C ARG A 298 -20.28 6.69 -10.10
N THR A 299 -20.19 6.44 -8.79
CA THR A 299 -19.53 7.33 -7.84
C THR A 299 -18.47 6.60 -7.01
N VAL A 300 -17.35 7.26 -6.77
CA VAL A 300 -16.32 6.85 -5.81
C VAL A 300 -16.29 7.87 -4.68
N VAL A 301 -16.32 7.41 -3.43
CA VAL A 301 -16.23 8.26 -2.24
C VAL A 301 -14.97 7.88 -1.46
N PHE A 302 -14.09 8.83 -1.19
CA PHE A 302 -12.95 8.64 -0.28
C PHE A 302 -13.37 9.08 1.12
N VAL A 303 -13.35 8.15 2.08
CA VAL A 303 -13.84 8.37 3.45
C VAL A 303 -12.65 8.42 4.43
N GLY A 304 -12.44 9.59 5.03
CA GLY A 304 -11.39 9.87 6.00
C GLY A 304 -10.00 10.06 5.37
N ASP A 305 -9.12 10.81 6.04
CA ASP A 305 -7.72 10.94 5.61
C ASP A 305 -6.91 9.68 6.00
N SER A 306 -5.92 9.37 5.17
CA SER A 306 -5.00 8.27 5.42
C SER A 306 -3.62 8.57 4.84
N ASN A 307 -2.58 8.16 5.58
CA ASN A 307 -1.21 8.15 5.08
C ASN A 307 -1.05 7.20 3.89
N PHE A 308 -1.92 6.20 3.74
CA PHE A 308 -1.90 5.24 2.64
C PHE A 308 -2.62 5.76 1.37
N LEU A 309 -3.37 6.85 1.47
CA LEU A 309 -3.96 7.53 0.31
C LEU A 309 -2.85 8.33 -0.40
N THR A 310 -2.18 7.67 -1.35
CA THR A 310 -1.18 8.24 -2.25
C THR A 310 -1.82 8.63 -3.59
N ALA A 311 -1.10 9.39 -4.43
CA ALA A 311 -1.58 9.76 -5.76
C ALA A 311 -1.89 8.53 -6.64
N LEU A 312 -1.04 7.49 -6.58
CA LEU A 312 -1.28 6.23 -7.27
C LEU A 312 -2.57 5.55 -6.81
N GLN A 313 -2.77 5.44 -5.49
CA GLN A 313 -3.97 4.85 -4.91
C GLN A 313 -5.22 5.65 -5.26
N TYR A 314 -5.14 6.98 -5.20
CA TYR A 314 -6.21 7.88 -5.63
C TYR A 314 -6.62 7.61 -7.08
N ARG A 315 -5.68 7.62 -8.04
CA ARG A 315 -5.99 7.40 -9.46
C ARG A 315 -6.53 5.99 -9.75
N GLN A 316 -6.01 4.98 -9.07
CA GLN A 316 -6.52 3.60 -9.20
C GLN A 316 -7.95 3.45 -8.68
N MET A 317 -8.27 4.11 -7.56
CA MET A 317 -9.60 4.08 -6.96
C MET A 317 -10.59 4.96 -7.73
N SER A 318 -10.23 6.20 -8.04
CA SER A 318 -11.09 7.14 -8.76
C SER A 318 -11.37 6.68 -10.20
N GLY A 319 -10.42 5.97 -10.83
CA GLY A 319 -10.60 5.33 -12.14
C GLY A 319 -11.67 4.22 -12.18
N ARG A 320 -12.26 3.85 -11.03
CA ARG A 320 -13.45 2.98 -10.97
C ARG A 320 -14.76 3.73 -11.15
N SER A 321 -14.75 5.06 -11.02
CA SER A 321 -15.90 5.90 -11.28
C SER A 321 -16.15 6.03 -12.79
N GLY A 322 -17.42 6.04 -13.19
CA GLY A 322 -17.85 6.13 -14.58
C GLY A 322 -17.94 4.75 -15.26
N ARG A 323 -19.16 4.24 -15.42
CA ARG A 323 -19.40 2.97 -16.13
C ARG A 323 -19.47 3.23 -17.63
N ARG A 324 -18.52 2.66 -18.39
CA ARG A 324 -18.51 2.76 -19.87
C ARG A 324 -19.83 2.30 -20.46
N GLY A 325 -20.43 3.15 -21.30
CA GLY A 325 -21.71 2.88 -21.96
C GLY A 325 -22.96 3.09 -21.10
N PHE A 326 -22.82 3.44 -19.81
CA PHE A 326 -23.96 3.70 -18.92
C PHE A 326 -23.95 5.11 -18.35
N ASP A 327 -22.80 5.59 -17.88
CA ASP A 327 -22.68 6.90 -17.26
C ASP A 327 -21.90 7.86 -18.16
N PRO A 328 -22.42 9.08 -18.43
CA PRO A 328 -21.69 10.08 -19.19
C PRO A 328 -20.51 10.66 -18.40
N ILE A 329 -20.61 10.69 -17.07
CA ILE A 329 -19.61 11.27 -16.16
C ILE A 329 -19.49 10.35 -14.93
N GLY A 330 -18.25 10.12 -14.48
CA GLY A 330 -17.96 9.49 -13.19
C GLY A 330 -17.80 10.55 -12.10
N HIS A 331 -18.34 10.28 -10.91
CA HIS A 331 -18.24 11.21 -9.78
C HIS A 331 -17.21 10.74 -8.76
N VAL A 332 -16.39 11.67 -8.27
CA VAL A 332 -15.40 11.43 -7.22
C VAL A 332 -15.67 12.42 -6.09
N ILE A 333 -15.86 11.90 -4.87
CA ILE A 333 -16.22 12.68 -3.69
C ILE A 333 -15.17 12.43 -2.62
N PHE A 334 -14.71 13.51 -1.98
CA PHE A 334 -13.85 13.44 -0.81
C PHE A 334 -14.68 13.76 0.43
N PHE A 335 -14.63 12.90 1.44
CA PHE A 335 -15.41 13.03 2.66
C PHE A 335 -14.49 12.94 3.88
N GLY A 336 -14.39 14.03 4.65
CA GLY A 336 -13.47 14.11 5.79
C GLY A 336 -11.99 14.18 5.40
N ILE A 337 -11.66 14.84 4.27
CA ILE A 337 -10.28 15.01 3.78
C ILE A 337 -10.01 16.50 3.56
N THR A 338 -8.86 16.98 4.03
CA THR A 338 -8.48 18.39 3.94
C THR A 338 -8.24 18.84 2.49
N LEU A 339 -8.53 20.12 2.22
CA LEU A 339 -8.28 20.72 0.89
C LEU A 339 -6.81 20.62 0.47
N THR A 340 -5.87 20.74 1.41
CA THR A 340 -4.42 20.61 1.16
C THR A 340 -4.06 19.21 0.67
N LYS A 341 -4.63 18.17 1.30
CA LYS A 341 -4.43 16.78 0.88
C LYS A 341 -5.06 16.54 -0.49
N ILE A 342 -6.27 17.02 -0.75
CA ILE A 342 -6.96 16.90 -2.05
C ILE A 342 -6.13 17.52 -3.17
N LYS A 343 -5.66 18.76 -2.98
CA LYS A 343 -4.78 19.44 -3.94
C LYS A 343 -3.52 18.62 -4.23
N ARG A 344 -2.87 18.09 -3.18
CA ARG A 344 -1.71 17.21 -3.35
C ARG A 344 -2.05 15.98 -4.18
N LEU A 345 -3.16 15.29 -3.90
CA LEU A 345 -3.55 14.07 -4.62
C LEU A 345 -3.85 14.32 -6.10
N LEU A 346 -4.47 15.46 -6.42
CA LEU A 346 -4.77 15.85 -7.79
C LEU A 346 -3.54 16.32 -8.57
N MET A 347 -2.61 17.02 -7.90
CA MET A 347 -1.43 17.61 -8.54
C MET A 347 -0.22 16.69 -8.60
N SER A 348 -0.13 15.69 -7.73
CA SER A 348 1.01 14.77 -7.71
C SER A 348 1.06 13.91 -8.96
N GLU A 349 2.26 13.84 -9.56
CA GLU A 349 2.56 12.92 -10.65
C GLU A 349 2.53 11.47 -10.18
N LEU A 350 2.29 10.55 -11.12
CA LEU A 350 2.43 9.14 -10.83
C LEU A 350 3.91 8.81 -10.61
N PRO A 351 4.24 7.95 -9.63
CA PRO A 351 5.60 7.47 -9.48
C PRO A 351 6.02 6.77 -10.78
N SER A 352 7.22 7.07 -11.26
CA SER A 352 7.79 6.39 -12.41
C SER A 352 8.01 4.91 -12.08
N LEU A 353 7.86 4.05 -13.09
CA LEU A 353 8.17 2.63 -12.94
C LEU A 353 9.69 2.49 -12.81
N SER A 354 10.17 2.25 -11.60
CA SER A 354 11.57 1.91 -11.33
C SER A 354 11.73 0.40 -11.22
N GLY A 355 12.83 -0.12 -11.77
CA GLY A 355 13.27 -1.49 -11.46
C GLY A 355 13.70 -1.58 -10.00
N HIS A 356 13.53 -2.75 -9.41
CA HIS A 356 14.16 -3.09 -8.14
C HIS A 356 15.49 -3.79 -8.41
N PHE A 357 16.43 -3.70 -7.48
CA PHE A 357 17.70 -4.41 -7.60
C PHE A 357 17.44 -5.91 -7.76
N PRO A 358 17.94 -6.56 -8.84
CA PRO A 358 17.47 -7.89 -9.24
C PRO A 358 18.15 -9.04 -8.48
N LEU A 359 19.09 -8.74 -7.58
CA LEU A 359 20.01 -9.71 -7.01
C LEU A 359 19.85 -9.80 -5.50
N THR A 360 19.63 -11.02 -5.02
CA THR A 360 19.77 -11.38 -3.61
C THR A 360 20.80 -12.50 -3.48
N THR A 361 21.43 -12.62 -2.32
CA THR A 361 22.48 -13.63 -2.13
C THR A 361 21.88 -15.04 -2.20
N THR A 362 20.63 -15.23 -1.75
CA THR A 362 19.95 -16.52 -1.92
C THR A 362 19.59 -16.82 -3.37
N LEU A 363 19.26 -15.81 -4.18
CA LEU A 363 19.02 -16.01 -5.62
C LEU A 363 20.29 -16.52 -6.33
N VAL A 364 21.47 -16.00 -5.94
CA VAL A 364 22.76 -16.52 -6.45
C VAL A 364 22.90 -17.99 -6.09
N LEU A 365 22.72 -18.35 -4.82
CA LEU A 365 22.84 -19.74 -4.38
C LEU A 365 21.87 -20.68 -5.12
N ARG A 366 20.62 -20.26 -5.31
CA ARG A 366 19.61 -21.00 -6.08
C ARG A 366 19.96 -21.13 -7.56
N SER A 367 20.59 -20.11 -8.13
CA SER A 367 21.08 -20.13 -9.51
C SER A 367 22.20 -21.17 -9.68
N PHE A 368 23.12 -21.27 -8.71
CA PHE A 368 24.14 -22.34 -8.70
C PHE A 368 23.52 -23.73 -8.50
N ASN A 369 22.50 -23.86 -7.65
CA ASN A 369 21.78 -25.12 -7.50
C ASN A 369 21.16 -25.59 -8.84
N LEU A 370 20.51 -24.67 -9.57
CA LEU A 370 19.99 -24.95 -10.92
C LEU A 370 21.11 -25.37 -11.89
N LEU A 371 22.22 -24.63 -11.92
CA LEU A 371 23.36 -24.96 -12.79
C LEU A 371 23.93 -26.34 -12.50
N ASN A 372 24.05 -26.72 -11.22
CA ASN A 372 24.58 -28.03 -10.83
C ASN A 372 23.62 -29.17 -11.21
N GLN A 373 22.31 -28.96 -11.07
CA GLN A 373 21.31 -29.92 -11.51
C GLN A 373 21.37 -30.12 -13.03
N CYS A 374 21.42 -29.04 -13.81
CA CYS A 374 21.52 -29.11 -15.27
C CYS A 374 22.85 -29.73 -15.73
N LYS A 375 23.96 -29.43 -15.05
CA LYS A 375 25.29 -30.00 -15.32
C LYS A 375 25.30 -31.52 -15.17
N ASN A 376 24.54 -32.06 -14.22
CA ASN A 376 24.42 -33.50 -14.01
C ASN A 376 23.50 -34.19 -15.03
N GLN A 377 22.63 -33.44 -15.71
CA GLN A 377 21.70 -33.97 -16.72
C GLN A 377 22.33 -33.95 -18.11
N ASN A 378 22.53 -32.75 -18.71
CA ASN A 378 23.06 -32.59 -20.06
C ASN A 378 23.83 -31.27 -20.24
N VAL A 379 24.78 -31.25 -21.16
CA VAL A 379 25.55 -30.04 -21.54
C VAL A 379 24.67 -28.96 -22.14
N ASN A 380 23.65 -29.34 -22.93
CA ASN A 380 22.71 -28.39 -23.54
C ASN A 380 21.88 -27.65 -22.49
N ASP A 381 21.36 -28.38 -21.50
CA ASP A 381 20.58 -27.81 -20.40
C ASP A 381 21.44 -26.87 -19.54
N TYR A 382 22.71 -27.22 -19.32
CA TYR A 382 23.67 -26.34 -18.63
C TYR A 382 23.90 -25.02 -19.39
N ASN A 383 24.12 -25.08 -20.71
CA ASN A 383 24.31 -23.88 -21.52
C ASN A 383 23.06 -23.00 -21.54
N TYR A 384 21.88 -23.61 -21.65
CA TYR A 384 20.60 -22.91 -21.58
C TYR A 384 20.41 -22.20 -20.23
N ALA A 385 20.63 -22.90 -19.12
CA ALA A 385 20.54 -22.31 -17.78
C ALA A 385 21.55 -21.17 -17.58
N LYS A 386 22.78 -21.34 -18.07
CA LYS A 386 23.82 -20.30 -18.04
C LYS A 386 23.41 -19.04 -18.79
N ASP A 387 22.81 -19.19 -19.97
CA ASP A 387 22.37 -18.05 -20.78
C ASP A 387 21.15 -17.35 -20.15
N ILE A 388 20.24 -18.09 -19.52
CA ILE A 388 19.14 -17.52 -18.72
C ILE A 388 19.68 -16.67 -17.57
N ILE A 389 20.62 -17.21 -16.77
CA ILE A 389 21.17 -16.49 -15.61
C ILE A 389 21.90 -15.22 -16.06
N LYS A 390 22.66 -15.30 -17.15
CA LYS A 390 23.29 -14.11 -17.76
C LYS A 390 22.27 -13.09 -18.23
N GLY A 391 21.17 -13.53 -18.83
CA GLY A 391 20.07 -12.65 -19.24
C GLY A 391 19.40 -11.97 -18.05
N LEU A 392 19.09 -12.75 -17.01
CA LEU A 392 18.43 -12.29 -15.78
C LEU A 392 19.25 -11.20 -15.07
N LEU A 393 20.55 -11.41 -14.93
CA LEU A 393 21.44 -10.51 -14.19
C LEU A 393 21.99 -9.36 -15.05
N GLY A 394 22.13 -9.56 -16.37
CA GLY A 394 22.72 -8.56 -17.27
C GLY A 394 21.72 -7.65 -17.98
N LYS A 395 20.46 -8.06 -18.14
CA LYS A 395 19.42 -7.30 -18.89
C LYS A 395 18.14 -7.10 -18.07
N SER A 396 18.29 -6.86 -16.77
CA SER A 396 17.15 -6.58 -15.91
C SER A 396 16.51 -5.22 -16.25
N PHE A 397 15.21 -5.06 -15.97
CA PHE A 397 14.52 -3.77 -16.12
C PHE A 397 15.18 -2.64 -15.31
N PHE A 398 15.89 -2.99 -14.24
CA PHE A 398 16.69 -2.05 -13.44
C PHE A 398 17.84 -1.41 -14.23
N CYS A 399 18.40 -2.12 -15.21
CA CYS A 399 19.47 -1.59 -16.07
C CYS A 399 18.96 -0.75 -17.25
N LEU A 400 17.64 -0.66 -17.44
CA LEU A 400 17.07 0.04 -18.59
C LEU A 400 17.39 1.55 -18.51
N GLY A 401 18.11 2.07 -19.51
CA GLY A 401 18.58 3.46 -19.53
C GLY A 401 19.82 3.75 -18.68
N LYS A 402 20.43 2.72 -18.05
CA LYS A 402 21.58 2.86 -17.15
C LYS A 402 22.58 1.71 -17.34
N GLU A 403 23.34 1.75 -18.43
CA GLU A 403 24.27 0.67 -18.81
C GLU A 403 25.39 0.43 -17.78
N TYR A 404 25.82 1.48 -17.06
CA TYR A 404 26.84 1.38 -16.01
C TYR A 404 26.43 0.45 -14.85
N LEU A 405 25.12 0.33 -14.57
CA LEU A 405 24.61 -0.53 -13.50
C LEU A 405 24.73 -2.02 -13.82
N SER A 406 24.77 -2.41 -15.10
CA SER A 406 24.99 -3.82 -15.48
C SER A 406 26.35 -4.31 -14.99
N GLU A 407 27.39 -3.49 -15.10
CA GLU A 407 28.71 -3.85 -14.58
C GLU A 407 28.72 -3.92 -13.05
N GLN A 408 27.99 -3.03 -12.37
CA GLN A 408 27.84 -3.09 -10.91
C GLN A 408 27.16 -4.37 -10.44
N ILE A 409 26.10 -4.80 -11.11
CA ILE A 409 25.42 -6.06 -10.78
C ILE A 409 26.35 -7.26 -10.98
N LYS A 410 27.15 -7.29 -12.04
CA LYS A 410 28.14 -8.35 -12.26
C LYS A 410 29.20 -8.38 -11.16
N HIS A 411 29.66 -7.21 -10.71
CA HIS A 411 30.60 -7.16 -9.60
C HIS A 411 29.92 -7.61 -8.31
N HIS A 412 28.72 -7.12 -7.97
CA HIS A 412 27.97 -7.58 -6.81
C HIS A 412 27.76 -9.10 -6.82
N LEU A 413 27.40 -9.69 -7.97
CA LEU A 413 27.30 -11.14 -8.15
C LEU A 413 28.59 -11.85 -7.77
N ARG A 414 29.76 -11.36 -8.21
CA ARG A 414 31.06 -11.93 -7.86
C ARG A 414 31.29 -11.91 -6.34
N PHE A 415 30.94 -10.83 -5.66
CA PHE A 415 31.12 -10.73 -4.21
C PHE A 415 30.10 -11.55 -3.43
N SER A 416 28.86 -11.69 -3.92
CA SER A 416 27.91 -12.66 -3.38
C SER A 416 28.43 -14.10 -3.49
N ILE A 417 29.10 -14.45 -4.60
CA ILE A 417 29.75 -15.77 -4.76
C ILE A 417 30.88 -15.93 -3.73
N GLU A 418 31.75 -14.93 -3.59
CA GLU A 418 32.83 -14.94 -2.59
C GLU A 418 32.30 -15.12 -1.17
N TYR A 419 31.23 -14.41 -0.81
CA TYR A 419 30.54 -14.59 0.47
C TYR A 419 30.03 -16.02 0.64
N LEU A 420 29.34 -16.58 -0.36
CA LEU A 420 28.80 -17.94 -0.32
C LEU A 420 29.91 -19.00 -0.20
N MET A 421 31.06 -18.76 -0.82
CA MET A 421 32.25 -19.62 -0.71
C MET A 421 32.88 -19.54 0.69
N ARG A 422 33.08 -18.33 1.24
CA ARG A 422 33.61 -18.13 2.60
C ARG A 422 32.70 -18.72 3.67
N GLU A 423 31.39 -18.68 3.44
CA GLU A 423 30.41 -19.32 4.30
C GLU A 423 30.26 -20.83 4.03
N ASN A 424 31.11 -21.48 3.22
CA ASN A 424 31.05 -22.92 2.94
C ASN A 424 29.65 -23.39 2.49
N LEU A 425 28.95 -22.57 1.70
CA LEU A 425 27.69 -22.92 1.03
C LEU A 425 27.93 -23.31 -0.43
N LEU A 426 29.01 -22.80 -1.01
CA LEU A 426 29.56 -23.18 -2.32
C LEU A 426 31.00 -23.68 -2.17
N ASP A 427 31.39 -24.66 -2.97
CA ASP A 427 32.78 -25.07 -3.11
C ASP A 427 33.54 -24.21 -4.15
N GLN A 428 34.85 -24.44 -4.32
CA GLN A 428 35.69 -23.75 -5.31
C GLN A 428 35.26 -23.99 -6.76
N ASN A 429 34.48 -25.04 -7.03
CA ASN A 429 33.99 -25.41 -8.34
C ASN A 429 32.56 -24.90 -8.61
N GLY A 430 31.94 -24.21 -7.65
CA GLY A 430 30.55 -23.73 -7.71
C GLY A 430 29.49 -24.79 -7.37
N ASN A 431 29.88 -25.95 -6.82
CA ASN A 431 28.95 -26.95 -6.32
C ASN A 431 28.36 -26.52 -4.97
N VAL A 432 27.06 -26.77 -4.78
CA VAL A 432 26.36 -26.49 -3.52
C VAL A 432 26.71 -27.52 -2.45
N ILE A 433 27.08 -27.07 -1.25
CA ILE A 433 27.55 -27.93 -0.16
C ILE A 433 26.84 -27.63 1.17
N ASN A 434 26.94 -28.55 2.14
CA ASN A 434 26.46 -28.38 3.53
C ASN A 434 24.99 -27.93 3.63
N LEU A 435 24.74 -26.83 4.36
CA LEU A 435 23.43 -26.26 4.65
C LEU A 435 22.84 -25.44 3.49
N SER A 436 23.45 -25.48 2.30
CA SER A 436 23.00 -24.74 1.11
C SER A 436 21.55 -25.05 0.72
N ALA A 437 21.12 -26.31 0.85
CA ALA A 437 19.74 -26.71 0.61
C ALA A 437 18.78 -25.98 1.56
N MET A 438 19.08 -25.97 2.86
CA MET A 438 18.26 -25.29 3.87
C MET A 438 18.17 -23.79 3.61
N VAL A 439 19.32 -23.14 3.36
CA VAL A 439 19.38 -21.70 3.08
C VAL A 439 18.61 -21.35 1.80
N SER A 440 18.68 -22.20 0.77
CA SER A 440 17.96 -22.03 -0.49
C SER A 440 16.45 -22.17 -0.33
N HIS A 441 15.98 -23.06 0.55
CA HIS A 441 14.55 -23.22 0.85
C HIS A 441 13.99 -22.03 1.63
N LEU A 442 14.78 -21.45 2.54
CA LEU A 442 14.42 -20.30 3.36
C LEU A 442 14.63 -18.94 2.65
N TYR A 443 14.48 -18.88 1.32
CA TYR A 443 14.76 -17.66 0.54
C TYR A 443 13.85 -16.47 0.88
N TYR A 444 12.63 -16.72 1.35
CA TYR A 444 11.64 -15.68 1.65
C TYR A 444 11.91 -14.96 2.99
N VAL A 445 12.85 -15.47 3.79
CA VAL A 445 13.29 -14.89 5.07
C VAL A 445 14.72 -14.36 5.00
N GLU A 446 15.28 -14.12 3.81
CA GLU A 446 16.56 -13.42 3.68
C GLU A 446 16.49 -12.04 4.35
N PRO A 447 17.49 -11.64 5.19
CA PRO A 447 18.80 -12.26 5.45
C PRO A 447 18.87 -13.27 6.61
N SER A 448 17.74 -13.56 7.26
CA SER A 448 17.65 -14.45 8.44
C SER A 448 18.05 -15.89 8.17
N ASN A 449 17.89 -16.37 6.94
CA ASN A 449 18.35 -17.69 6.52
C ASN A 449 19.87 -17.88 6.68
N PHE A 450 20.68 -16.85 6.37
CA PHE A 450 22.13 -16.93 6.49
C PHE A 450 22.60 -16.92 7.94
N ALA A 451 22.04 -16.03 8.76
CA ALA A 451 22.34 -16.01 10.20
C ALA A 451 21.92 -17.31 10.89
N PHE A 452 20.76 -17.86 10.52
CA PHE A 452 20.30 -19.14 11.04
C PHE A 452 21.28 -20.27 10.69
N SER A 453 21.70 -20.36 9.43
CA SER A 453 22.75 -21.30 9.00
C SER A 453 24.06 -21.11 9.78
N ASN A 454 24.47 -19.85 10.02
CA ASN A 454 25.67 -19.56 10.81
C ASN A 454 25.55 -20.02 12.28
N LEU A 455 24.39 -19.84 12.91
CA LEU A 455 24.12 -20.35 14.27
C LEU A 455 24.11 -21.88 14.32
N PHE A 456 23.59 -22.54 13.28
CA PHE A 456 23.64 -24.00 13.14
C PHE A 456 25.07 -24.53 13.07
N LYS A 457 25.93 -23.91 12.25
CA LYS A 457 27.35 -24.30 12.13
C LYS A 457 28.11 -24.20 13.45
N HIS A 458 27.82 -23.17 14.25
CA HIS A 458 28.45 -22.97 15.57
C HIS A 458 27.84 -23.87 16.67
N GLY A 459 26.87 -24.72 16.34
CA GLY A 459 26.29 -25.69 17.27
C GLY A 459 25.41 -25.08 18.35
N VAL A 460 24.91 -23.84 18.17
CA VAL A 460 24.09 -23.14 19.18
C VAL A 460 22.86 -23.96 19.56
N PHE A 461 22.12 -24.46 18.57
CA PHE A 461 20.94 -25.29 18.80
C PHE A 461 21.29 -26.64 19.43
N HIS A 462 22.44 -27.23 19.10
CA HIS A 462 22.91 -28.47 19.75
C HIS A 462 23.19 -28.25 21.24
N LYS A 463 23.80 -27.11 21.60
CA LYS A 463 24.03 -26.72 23.00
C LYS A 463 22.71 -26.52 23.74
N ILE A 464 21.75 -25.82 23.13
CA ILE A 464 20.42 -25.57 23.74
C ILE A 464 19.67 -26.90 23.94
N CYS A 465 19.64 -27.78 22.93
CA CYS A 465 19.01 -29.08 23.04
C CYS A 465 19.71 -30.01 24.05
N SER A 466 21.02 -29.88 24.26
CA SER A 466 21.72 -30.67 25.29
C SER A 466 21.23 -30.37 26.70
N LYS A 467 20.76 -29.13 26.95
CA LYS A 467 20.19 -28.70 28.24
C LYS A 467 18.84 -29.35 28.54
N LEU A 468 18.16 -29.98 27.56
CA LEU A 468 16.92 -30.73 27.80
C LEU A 468 17.12 -31.89 28.79
N ARG A 469 18.35 -32.37 28.97
CA ARG A 469 18.67 -33.43 29.92
C ARG A 469 18.74 -32.94 31.37
N THR A 470 18.96 -31.64 31.59
CA THR A 470 19.23 -31.06 32.91
C THR A 470 18.19 -30.03 33.36
N ASN A 471 17.57 -29.31 32.42
CA ASN A 471 16.64 -28.22 32.70
C ASN A 471 15.19 -28.60 32.36
N SER A 472 14.24 -27.77 32.81
CA SER A 472 12.84 -27.91 32.42
C SER A 472 12.69 -27.72 30.90
N SER A 473 11.79 -28.49 30.27
CA SER A 473 11.54 -28.39 28.82
C SER A 473 11.08 -26.99 28.41
N GLN A 474 10.44 -26.26 29.33
CA GLN A 474 9.92 -24.93 29.11
C GLN A 474 11.02 -23.87 29.00
N GLU A 475 12.06 -23.92 29.83
CA GLU A 475 13.22 -23.00 29.72
C GLU A 475 13.95 -23.15 28.39
N VAL A 476 14.10 -24.37 27.90
CA VAL A 476 14.74 -24.64 26.61
C VAL A 476 13.89 -24.07 25.47
N MET A 477 12.57 -24.24 25.53
CA MET A 477 11.65 -23.69 24.54
C MET A 477 11.63 -22.16 24.57
N ASP A 478 11.69 -21.55 25.75
CA ASP A 478 11.77 -20.08 25.89
C ASP A 478 13.05 -19.53 25.24
N GLU A 479 14.20 -20.18 25.44
CA GLU A 479 15.48 -19.80 24.83
C GLU A 479 15.44 -19.97 23.29
N LEU A 480 14.83 -21.05 22.79
CA LEU A 480 14.64 -21.29 21.35
C LEU A 480 13.71 -20.25 20.71
N VAL A 481 12.55 -20.01 21.31
CA VAL A 481 11.55 -19.04 20.80
C VAL A 481 12.14 -17.64 20.82
N LEU A 482 12.95 -17.29 21.83
CA LEU A 482 13.66 -16.01 21.89
C LEU A 482 14.59 -15.85 20.66
N ILE A 483 15.46 -16.82 20.39
CA ILE A 483 16.39 -16.76 19.25
C ILE A 483 15.63 -16.72 17.93
N LEU A 484 14.61 -17.56 17.75
CA LEU A 484 13.80 -17.58 16.53
C LEU A 484 13.02 -16.28 16.33
N SER A 485 12.54 -15.63 17.40
CA SER A 485 11.87 -14.33 17.34
C SER A 485 12.81 -13.19 16.92
N TYR A 486 14.11 -13.30 17.21
CA TYR A 486 15.12 -12.36 16.72
C TYR A 486 15.42 -12.53 15.24
N LEU A 487 15.33 -13.75 14.72
CA LEU A 487 15.65 -14.07 13.33
C LEU A 487 14.45 -13.86 12.42
N PHE A 488 13.28 -14.40 12.77
CA PHE A 488 12.13 -14.49 11.86
C PHE A 488 11.01 -13.53 12.25
N ASN A 489 10.26 -13.05 11.25
CA ASN A 489 9.09 -12.18 11.41
C ASN A 489 9.32 -10.96 12.33
N ARG A 490 10.48 -10.30 12.18
CA ARG A 490 10.85 -9.13 12.99
C ARG A 490 9.89 -7.96 12.76
N VAL A 491 9.31 -7.45 13.85
CA VAL A 491 8.51 -6.22 13.84
C VAL A 491 9.25 -5.15 14.63
N ARG A 492 9.74 -4.12 13.94
CA ARG A 492 10.45 -2.99 14.58
C ARG A 492 9.46 -2.09 15.33
N LEU A 493 9.77 -1.77 16.58
CA LEU A 493 9.00 -0.79 17.36
C LEU A 493 9.35 0.64 16.91
N ARG A 494 8.33 1.46 16.63
CA ARG A 494 8.54 2.89 16.31
C ARG A 494 8.95 3.65 17.58
N LYS A 495 9.96 4.53 17.48
CA LYS A 495 10.48 5.34 18.61
C LYS A 495 9.42 6.20 19.34
N ILE A 496 8.28 6.47 18.69
CA ILE A 496 7.17 7.30 19.23
C ILE A 496 6.30 6.52 20.23
N SER A 497 6.42 5.19 20.30
CA SER A 497 5.62 4.35 21.22
C SER A 497 6.12 4.33 22.67
N ARG A 498 6.65 5.45 23.18
CA ARG A 498 7.19 5.54 24.56
C ARG A 498 6.14 5.34 25.67
N ASN A 499 4.85 5.41 25.35
CA ASN A 499 3.76 5.21 26.31
C ASN A 499 3.35 3.73 26.50
N LEU A 500 4.14 2.77 26.02
CA LEU A 500 3.83 1.33 26.15
C LEU A 500 3.91 0.77 27.59
N ASN A 501 4.47 1.53 28.55
CA ASN A 501 4.65 1.10 29.95
C ASN A 501 3.56 1.56 30.93
N THR A 502 2.49 2.22 30.47
CA THR A 502 1.42 2.69 31.37
C THR A 502 0.31 1.64 31.50
N HIS A 503 0.30 0.95 32.65
CA HIS A 503 -0.80 0.24 33.32
C HIS A 503 -1.69 -0.72 32.51
N SER A 504 -1.51 -2.03 32.74
CA SER A 504 -2.55 -3.05 32.49
C SER A 504 -2.40 -4.26 33.43
N LYS A 505 -3.52 -4.96 33.68
CA LYS A 505 -3.74 -6.08 34.61
C LYS A 505 -2.94 -7.38 34.31
N TYR A 506 -2.09 -7.40 33.29
CA TYR A 506 -1.46 -8.63 32.78
C TYR A 506 0.07 -8.49 32.69
N PRO A 507 0.86 -9.56 32.93
CA PRO A 507 2.29 -9.55 32.62
C PRO A 507 2.44 -9.38 31.10
N ARG A 508 3.20 -8.37 30.68
CA ARG A 508 3.43 -8.02 29.27
C ARG A 508 4.92 -7.88 29.01
N LYS A 509 5.46 -8.54 27.99
CA LYS A 509 6.78 -8.24 27.44
C LYS A 509 6.58 -7.68 26.03
N VAL A 510 6.67 -6.36 25.86
CA VAL A 510 6.49 -5.69 24.55
C VAL A 510 7.81 -5.57 23.79
N ILE A 511 8.92 -5.40 24.52
CA ILE A 511 10.27 -5.35 23.95
C ILE A 511 10.91 -6.71 24.13
N LEU A 512 11.52 -7.22 23.05
CA LEU A 512 12.21 -8.51 23.06
C LEU A 512 13.43 -8.45 24.01
N PRO A 513 13.55 -9.40 24.96
CA PRO A 513 14.71 -9.49 25.84
C PRO A 513 16.00 -9.66 25.03
N PRO A 514 17.17 -9.16 25.48
CA PRO A 514 18.42 -9.29 24.73
C PRO A 514 18.79 -10.75 24.45
N LEU A 515 19.42 -10.98 23.29
CA LEU A 515 19.99 -12.29 22.95
C LEU A 515 21.03 -12.75 23.98
N PRO A 516 21.18 -14.06 24.22
CA PRO A 516 22.30 -14.60 24.99
C PRO A 516 23.64 -14.11 24.41
N GLU A 517 24.60 -13.81 25.30
CA GLU A 517 25.89 -13.20 24.91
C GLU A 517 26.64 -14.03 23.85
N ASP A 518 26.65 -15.35 24.01
CA ASP A 518 27.25 -16.30 23.06
C ASP A 518 26.65 -16.17 21.64
N VAL A 519 25.33 -16.07 21.57
CA VAL A 519 24.59 -15.97 20.30
C VAL A 519 24.83 -14.60 19.66
N ASN A 520 24.80 -13.55 20.46
CA ASN A 520 25.06 -12.19 20.01
C ASN A 520 26.48 -12.04 19.46
N TYR A 521 27.48 -12.65 20.12
CA TYR A 521 28.86 -12.67 19.65
C TYR A 521 29.01 -13.34 18.28
N ILE A 522 28.36 -14.49 18.07
CA ILE A 522 28.40 -15.21 16.78
C ILE A 522 27.78 -14.37 15.65
N LEU A 523 26.66 -13.68 15.92
CA LEU A 523 26.00 -12.82 14.95
C LEU A 523 26.83 -11.56 14.64
N LYS A 524 27.40 -10.90 15.66
CA LYS A 524 28.29 -9.75 15.48
C LYS A 524 29.53 -10.12 14.67
N SER A 525 30.17 -11.24 15.01
CA SER A 525 31.32 -11.75 14.25
C SER A 525 30.96 -12.06 12.79
N HIS A 526 29.76 -12.58 12.51
CA HIS A 526 29.29 -12.76 11.13
C HIS A 526 29.11 -11.44 10.41
N ASN A 527 28.46 -10.47 11.04
CA ASN A 527 28.25 -9.14 10.49
C ASN A 527 29.57 -8.41 10.18
N GLU A 528 30.58 -8.53 11.04
CA GLU A 528 31.92 -8.00 10.80
C GLU A 528 32.59 -8.65 9.59
N ARG A 529 32.46 -9.98 9.42
CA ARG A 529 32.96 -10.66 8.21
C ARG A 529 32.25 -10.18 6.95
N VAL A 530 30.93 -9.99 7.00
CA VAL A 530 30.14 -9.46 5.88
C VAL A 530 30.59 -8.04 5.55
N LEU A 531 30.75 -7.18 6.55
CA LEU A 531 31.25 -5.82 6.39
C LEU A 531 32.61 -5.80 5.69
N ASN A 532 33.55 -6.65 6.10
CA ASN A 532 34.87 -6.72 5.48
C ASN A 532 34.79 -7.14 3.99
N ILE A 533 34.01 -8.17 3.67
CA ILE A 533 33.81 -8.64 2.28
C ILE A 533 33.24 -7.53 1.40
N TYR A 534 32.21 -6.83 1.88
CA TYR A 534 31.55 -5.78 1.11
C TYR A 534 32.35 -4.47 1.10
N THR A 535 33.20 -4.21 2.10
CA THR A 535 34.15 -3.09 2.07
C THR A 535 35.22 -3.33 1.01
N ASP A 536 35.79 -4.54 0.96
CA ASP A 536 36.73 -4.95 -0.09
C ASP A 536 36.08 -4.85 -1.47
N TYR A 537 34.79 -5.20 -1.59
CA TYR A 537 34.01 -5.02 -2.81
C TYR A 537 34.00 -3.57 -3.28
N VAL A 538 33.52 -2.66 -2.44
CA VAL A 538 33.33 -1.26 -2.82
C VAL A 538 34.68 -0.63 -3.16
N ILE A 539 35.73 -0.88 -2.35
CA ILE A 539 37.08 -0.36 -2.60
C ILE A 539 37.65 -0.90 -3.92
N THR A 540 37.52 -2.21 -4.18
CA THR A 540 38.03 -2.82 -5.41
C THR A 540 37.27 -2.33 -6.63
N TYR A 541 35.95 -2.22 -6.54
CA TYR A 541 35.10 -1.70 -7.61
C TYR A 541 35.46 -0.24 -7.92
N ALA A 542 35.62 0.59 -6.88
CA ALA A 542 35.94 1.99 -7.03
C ALA A 542 37.32 2.20 -7.67
N ARG A 543 38.34 1.44 -7.24
CA ARG A 543 39.68 1.48 -7.85
C ARG A 543 39.69 1.08 -9.32
N ASN A 544 38.98 0.01 -9.68
CA ASN A 544 38.95 -0.49 -11.05
C ASN A 544 38.16 0.42 -12.01
N ASN A 545 37.20 1.19 -11.50
CA ASN A 545 36.33 2.05 -12.30
C ASN A 545 36.52 3.54 -12.03
N ASN A 546 37.64 3.95 -11.43
CA ASN A 546 37.88 5.35 -11.04
C ASN A 546 37.73 6.33 -12.22
N SER A 547 38.16 5.92 -13.41
CA SER A 547 37.99 6.74 -14.64
C SER A 547 36.54 6.87 -15.12
N LYS A 548 35.64 5.96 -14.71
CA LYS A 548 34.22 5.93 -15.10
C LYS A 548 33.29 6.52 -14.05
N LEU A 549 33.69 6.50 -12.78
CA LEU A 549 32.89 6.97 -11.64
C LEU A 549 32.69 8.49 -11.63
N GLY A 550 33.50 9.24 -12.40
CA GLY A 550 33.41 10.70 -12.43
C GLY A 550 33.71 11.33 -11.07
N PRO A 551 33.65 12.67 -10.96
CA PRO A 551 33.76 13.34 -9.67
C PRO A 551 32.45 13.29 -8.89
N ASP A 552 32.47 12.90 -7.63
CA ASP A 552 31.32 13.02 -6.72
C ASP A 552 31.22 14.45 -6.16
N ASN A 553 30.62 15.34 -6.95
CA ASN A 553 30.51 16.77 -6.65
C ASN A 553 29.07 17.28 -6.56
N ILE A 554 28.09 16.37 -6.52
CA ILE A 554 26.66 16.71 -6.48
C ILE A 554 26.15 16.57 -5.05
N LEU A 555 25.56 17.63 -4.51
CA LEU A 555 24.96 17.58 -3.19
C LEU A 555 23.68 16.72 -3.19
N PRO A 556 23.54 15.73 -2.29
CA PRO A 556 22.47 14.73 -2.36
C PRO A 556 21.05 15.29 -2.14
N LEU A 557 20.91 16.43 -1.46
CA LEU A 557 19.59 17.03 -1.16
C LEU A 557 19.20 18.15 -2.12
N THR A 558 20.13 19.01 -2.49
CA THR A 558 19.87 20.17 -3.36
C THR A 558 20.14 19.89 -4.83
N LEU A 559 20.78 18.75 -5.15
CA LEU A 559 21.22 18.36 -6.49
C LEU A 559 22.09 19.44 -7.17
N THR A 560 22.80 20.23 -6.35
CA THR A 560 23.65 21.31 -6.83
C THR A 560 25.04 20.76 -7.13
N GLU A 561 25.51 20.96 -8.35
CA GLU A 561 26.88 20.61 -8.75
C GLU A 561 27.87 21.64 -8.21
N ILE A 562 28.88 21.18 -7.49
CA ILE A 562 29.99 22.02 -7.04
C ILE A 562 31.08 21.97 -8.12
N PRO A 563 31.37 23.07 -8.82
CA PRO A 563 32.38 23.08 -9.86
C PRO A 563 33.78 22.84 -9.27
N PHE A 564 34.57 22.03 -9.97
CA PHE A 564 35.98 21.83 -9.63
C PHE A 564 36.72 23.15 -9.78
N LYS A 565 37.33 23.67 -8.71
CA LYS A 565 38.40 24.66 -8.86
C LYS A 565 39.66 23.89 -9.24
N SER A 566 40.11 24.03 -10.49
CA SER A 566 41.42 23.52 -10.90
C SER A 566 42.49 24.22 -10.06
N MET A 567 43.18 23.49 -9.20
CA MET A 567 44.41 24.00 -8.60
C MET A 567 45.50 24.04 -9.66
N ASP A 568 46.20 25.17 -9.77
CA ASP A 568 47.34 25.30 -10.67
C ASP A 568 48.45 24.33 -10.27
N GLN A 569 48.71 23.34 -11.12
CA GLN A 569 49.76 22.32 -10.91
C GLN A 569 51.17 22.92 -10.81
N ALA A 570 51.36 24.17 -11.24
CA ALA A 570 52.60 24.91 -11.09
C ALA A 570 52.86 25.36 -9.64
N LEU A 571 51.81 25.80 -8.92
CA LEU A 571 51.91 26.20 -7.50
C LEU A 571 52.18 25.02 -6.56
N LEU A 572 51.70 23.82 -6.93
CA LEU A 572 51.87 22.58 -6.17
C LEU A 572 53.32 22.10 -6.06
N LYS A 573 54.18 22.44 -7.05
CA LYS A 573 55.58 21.97 -7.09
C LYS A 573 56.57 22.88 -6.38
N GLU A 574 56.21 24.14 -6.12
CA GLU A 574 57.13 25.13 -5.56
C GLU A 574 56.92 25.37 -4.05
N ASP A 575 55.72 25.10 -3.50
CA ASP A 575 55.38 25.46 -2.13
C ASP A 575 55.53 24.26 -1.14
N PRO A 576 56.47 24.33 -0.16
CA PRO A 576 56.65 23.28 0.84
C PRO A 576 55.44 23.07 1.75
N LEU A 577 54.55 24.06 1.89
CA LEU A 577 53.29 23.91 2.63
C LEU A 577 52.34 22.96 1.91
N ILE A 578 52.23 23.09 0.59
CA ILE A 578 51.32 22.27 -0.22
C ILE A 578 51.80 20.82 -0.27
N SER A 579 53.10 20.59 -0.45
CA SER A 579 53.67 19.23 -0.38
C SER A 579 53.43 18.57 0.99
N LYS A 580 53.50 19.34 2.08
CA LYS A 580 53.17 18.84 3.42
C LYS A 580 51.68 18.52 3.58
N LEU A 581 50.79 19.35 3.01
CA LEU A 581 49.36 19.10 3.00
C LEU A 581 49.00 17.86 2.16
N GLU A 582 49.65 17.64 1.00
CA GLU A 582 49.50 16.42 0.22
C GLU A 582 49.96 15.17 0.99
N SER A 583 51.07 15.26 1.72
CA SER A 583 51.54 14.13 2.55
C SER A 583 50.60 13.78 3.70
N MET A 584 49.74 14.72 4.11
CA MET A 584 48.72 14.55 5.14
C MET A 584 47.33 14.28 4.54
N ALA A 585 47.18 14.32 3.21
CA ALA A 585 45.91 14.11 2.55
C ALA A 585 45.50 12.65 2.67
N ILE A 586 44.28 12.44 3.17
CA ILE A 586 43.71 11.11 3.31
C ILE A 586 43.21 10.68 1.94
N SER A 587 43.81 9.62 1.38
CA SER A 587 43.33 9.03 0.14
C SER A 587 42.07 8.21 0.42
N PHE A 588 40.99 8.54 -0.27
CA PHE A 588 39.75 7.76 -0.30
C PHE A 588 39.33 7.58 -1.76
N VAL A 589 38.76 6.43 -2.08
CA VAL A 589 38.33 6.07 -3.45
C VAL A 589 36.86 5.65 -3.46
N ALA A 590 36.41 5.00 -2.39
CA ALA A 590 35.09 4.41 -2.28
C ALA A 590 34.09 5.30 -1.54
N ARG A 591 34.54 6.06 -0.55
CA ARG A 591 33.69 6.96 0.25
C ARG A 591 33.43 8.28 -0.49
N SER A 592 32.25 8.85 -0.30
CA SER A 592 31.93 10.18 -0.83
C SER A 592 32.88 11.25 -0.25
N PRO A 593 33.41 12.16 -1.08
CA PRO A 593 34.30 13.24 -0.63
C PRO A 593 33.70 14.10 0.48
N PHE A 594 32.37 14.31 0.45
CA PHE A 594 31.65 15.12 1.43
C PHE A 594 31.74 14.58 2.86
N ILE A 595 31.85 13.26 3.01
CA ILE A 595 31.86 12.58 4.32
C ILE A 595 33.27 12.17 4.71
N ALA A 596 34.11 11.80 3.73
CA ALA A 596 35.50 11.41 3.98
C ALA A 596 36.28 12.49 4.76
N MET A 597 35.95 13.76 4.53
CA MET A 597 36.58 14.92 5.18
C MET A 597 36.11 15.18 6.62
N CYS A 598 34.95 14.68 7.04
CA CYS A 598 34.35 15.05 8.33
C CYS A 598 34.97 14.35 9.55
N SER A 599 35.77 13.29 9.39
CA SER A 599 36.26 12.49 10.53
C SER A 599 37.54 11.70 10.29
N SER A 600 38.33 12.02 9.26
CA SER A 600 39.57 11.30 8.91
C SER A 600 39.42 9.78 8.67
N LEU A 601 38.21 9.33 8.31
CA LEU A 601 37.92 7.90 8.15
C LEU A 601 38.41 7.31 6.83
N GLY A 602 38.76 8.12 5.82
CA GLY A 602 39.18 7.61 4.51
C GLY A 602 38.15 6.63 3.94
N ASP A 603 38.59 5.41 3.60
CA ASP A 603 37.71 4.30 3.17
C ASP A 603 37.38 3.30 4.30
N VAL A 604 37.45 3.69 5.57
CA VAL A 604 37.10 2.84 6.73
C VAL A 604 35.64 3.00 7.10
N PHE A 605 34.86 1.92 7.01
CA PHE A 605 33.44 1.90 7.35
C PHE A 605 33.18 1.21 8.69
N VAL A 606 32.31 1.81 9.52
CA VAL A 606 32.04 1.33 10.89
C VAL A 606 31.03 0.18 10.88
N ASP A 607 29.97 0.31 10.11
CA ASP A 607 28.93 -0.70 9.94
C ASP A 607 28.42 -0.72 8.49
N LEU A 608 27.54 -1.67 8.18
CA LEU A 608 27.00 -1.80 6.82
C LEU A 608 26.06 -0.65 6.44
N GLU A 609 25.43 0.01 7.42
CA GLU A 609 24.62 1.21 7.17
C GLU A 609 25.51 2.39 6.76
N ASP A 610 26.65 2.56 7.43
CA ASP A 610 27.72 3.51 7.08
C ASP A 610 28.27 3.21 5.67
N LEU A 611 28.51 1.94 5.33
CA LEU A 611 28.93 1.54 3.99
C LEU A 611 27.90 1.90 2.92
N THR A 612 26.62 1.58 3.12
CA THR A 612 25.60 1.82 2.09
C THR A 612 25.24 3.30 1.93
N ASN A 613 25.28 4.09 3.01
CA ASN A 613 24.83 5.48 2.97
C ASN A 613 25.94 6.48 2.61
N HIS A 614 27.21 6.13 2.86
CA HIS A 614 28.33 7.07 2.70
C HIS A 614 29.30 6.70 1.58
N THR A 615 28.95 5.71 0.76
CA THR A 615 29.68 5.39 -0.46
C THR A 615 29.47 6.45 -1.54
N HIS A 616 30.41 6.50 -2.49
CA HIS A 616 30.35 7.36 -3.66
C HIS A 616 29.00 7.23 -4.38
N SER A 617 28.40 8.36 -4.76
CA SER A 617 27.04 8.43 -5.33
C SER A 617 26.79 7.51 -6.53
N GLU A 618 27.79 7.36 -7.39
CA GLU A 618 27.76 6.44 -8.55
C GLU A 618 27.89 4.95 -8.21
N ILE A 619 28.24 4.56 -6.98
CA ILE A 619 28.29 3.16 -6.55
C ILE A 619 26.95 2.77 -5.95
N PHE A 620 26.19 1.91 -6.64
CA PHE A 620 24.93 1.41 -6.11
C PHE A 620 25.15 0.19 -5.20
N LEU A 621 24.80 0.33 -3.92
CA LEU A 621 24.78 -0.76 -2.96
C LEU A 621 23.49 -0.73 -2.15
N ASP A 622 22.65 -1.74 -2.32
CA ASP A 622 21.41 -1.88 -1.56
C ASP A 622 21.65 -2.68 -0.28
N LEU A 623 21.35 -2.10 0.88
CA LEU A 623 21.46 -2.77 2.18
C LEU A 623 20.63 -4.07 2.23
N HIS A 624 19.50 -4.11 1.51
CA HIS A 624 18.62 -5.29 1.48
C HIS A 624 19.22 -6.48 0.70
N SER A 625 20.19 -6.23 -0.18
CA SER A 625 20.88 -7.29 -0.93
C SER A 625 21.99 -7.98 -0.13
N ILE A 626 22.39 -7.38 1.00
CA ILE A 626 23.50 -7.84 1.83
C ILE A 626 22.97 -8.74 2.95
N PRO A 627 23.55 -9.93 3.16
CA PRO A 627 23.12 -10.88 4.18
C PRO A 627 23.56 -10.46 5.59
N PHE A 628 22.90 -9.45 6.17
CA PHE A 628 23.21 -8.86 7.48
C PHE A 628 22.00 -8.78 8.41
N ILE A 629 22.22 -8.99 9.72
CA ILE A 629 21.18 -8.88 10.74
C ILE A 629 21.61 -7.94 11.85
N LYS A 630 20.86 -6.85 12.02
CA LYS A 630 21.05 -5.93 13.14
C LYS A 630 20.56 -6.54 14.45
N THR A 631 21.45 -6.65 15.44
CA THR A 631 21.16 -7.22 16.77
C THR A 631 20.70 -6.17 17.78
N ASP A 632 21.00 -4.89 17.54
CA ASP A 632 20.84 -3.82 18.54
C ASP A 632 19.51 -3.05 18.39
N GLU A 633 18.51 -3.63 17.72
CA GLU A 633 17.21 -3.00 17.49
C GLU A 633 16.17 -3.36 18.57
N ASN A 634 15.31 -2.39 18.90
CA ASN A 634 14.12 -2.64 19.70
C ASN A 634 13.06 -3.36 18.85
N ILE A 635 13.04 -4.69 18.97
CA ILE A 635 12.09 -5.57 18.29
C ILE A 635 10.89 -5.83 19.22
N ASN A 636 9.71 -5.92 18.62
CA ASN A 636 8.47 -6.27 19.28
C ASN A 636 8.51 -7.76 19.71
N ALA A 637 8.17 -8.03 20.97
CA ALA A 637 8.21 -9.37 21.58
C ALA A 637 6.94 -10.20 21.35
N TYR A 638 6.03 -9.79 20.48
CA TYR A 638 4.73 -10.43 20.28
C TYR A 638 4.75 -11.98 20.19
N ILE A 639 5.71 -12.60 19.47
CA ILE A 639 5.82 -14.07 19.39
C ILE A 639 6.15 -14.67 20.77
N TYR A 640 7.16 -14.10 21.43
CA TYR A 640 7.63 -14.55 22.73
C TYR A 640 6.60 -14.29 23.84
N ASP A 641 5.89 -13.17 23.78
CA ASP A 641 4.79 -12.79 24.67
C ASP A 641 3.59 -13.73 24.52
N PHE A 642 3.21 -14.06 23.27
CA PHE A 642 2.16 -15.04 23.00
C PHE A 642 2.56 -16.45 23.43
N PHE A 643 3.80 -16.88 23.19
CA PHE A 643 4.29 -18.17 23.64
C PHE A 643 4.28 -18.28 25.18
N SER A 644 4.66 -17.21 25.88
CA SER A 644 4.72 -17.18 27.35
C SER A 644 3.33 -17.14 28.02
N HIS A 645 2.34 -16.48 27.40
CA HIS A 645 1.07 -16.15 28.07
C HIS A 645 -0.18 -16.66 27.36
N GLY A 646 -0.13 -16.96 26.06
CA GLY A 646 -1.24 -17.48 25.26
C GLY A 646 -2.41 -16.50 25.06
N GLN A 647 -2.22 -15.20 25.31
CA GLN A 647 -3.31 -14.22 25.31
C GLN A 647 -3.38 -13.40 24.00
N GLU A 648 -4.42 -13.62 23.21
CA GLU A 648 -4.67 -12.88 21.96
C GLU A 648 -4.92 -11.38 22.18
N ARG A 649 -5.60 -11.01 23.27
CA ARG A 649 -5.90 -9.60 23.59
C ARG A 649 -4.64 -8.79 23.90
N ALA A 650 -3.64 -9.43 24.50
CA ALA A 650 -2.35 -8.79 24.78
C ALA A 650 -1.60 -8.45 23.48
N LEU A 651 -1.74 -9.25 22.43
CA LEU A 651 -1.13 -8.98 21.13
C LEU A 651 -1.67 -7.71 20.47
N VAL A 652 -2.99 -7.49 20.56
CA VAL A 652 -3.64 -6.32 19.95
C VAL A 652 -3.39 -5.06 20.79
N GLU A 653 -3.66 -5.12 22.10
CA GLU A 653 -3.60 -3.94 22.96
C GLU A 653 -2.18 -3.56 23.37
N ALA A 654 -1.29 -4.53 23.61
CA ALA A 654 0.06 -4.27 24.14
C ALA A 654 1.12 -4.25 23.03
N ASN A 655 1.08 -5.23 22.13
CA ASN A 655 2.07 -5.32 21.04
C ASN A 655 1.65 -4.52 19.79
N GLY A 656 0.44 -3.93 19.78
CA GLY A 656 -0.02 -3.06 18.70
C GLY A 656 -0.24 -3.78 17.37
N LEU A 657 -0.43 -5.11 17.41
CA LEU A 657 -0.76 -5.90 16.23
C LEU A 657 -2.23 -5.70 15.85
N ARG A 658 -2.53 -5.70 14.55
CA ARG A 658 -3.93 -5.64 14.11
C ARG A 658 -4.60 -6.98 14.39
N PHE A 659 -5.88 -6.99 14.74
CA PHE A 659 -6.60 -8.24 15.06
C PHE A 659 -6.51 -9.30 13.94
N GLY A 660 -6.53 -8.87 12.67
CA GLY A 660 -6.34 -9.76 11.52
C GLY A 660 -4.93 -10.35 11.36
N GLU A 661 -3.91 -9.70 11.93
CA GLU A 661 -2.51 -10.18 11.93
C GLU A 661 -2.27 -11.18 13.08
N VAL A 662 -3.03 -11.07 14.19
CA VAL A 662 -2.96 -11.99 15.33
C VAL A 662 -3.24 -13.43 14.92
N LEU A 663 -4.24 -13.67 14.06
CA LEU A 663 -4.55 -15.00 13.53
C LEU A 663 -3.37 -15.64 12.77
N GLN A 664 -2.59 -14.85 12.03
CA GLN A 664 -1.40 -15.37 11.35
C GLN A 664 -0.31 -15.76 12.36
N VAL A 665 -0.13 -14.97 13.42
CA VAL A 665 0.81 -15.27 14.51
C VAL A 665 0.42 -16.56 15.24
N CYS A 666 -0.86 -16.72 15.58
CA CYS A 666 -1.36 -17.93 16.24
C CYS A 666 -1.14 -19.19 15.38
N ILE A 667 -1.36 -19.10 14.06
CA ILE A 667 -1.10 -20.22 13.15
C ILE A 667 0.39 -20.56 13.08
N VAL A 668 1.27 -19.56 13.02
CA VAL A 668 2.73 -19.75 12.93
C VAL A 668 3.36 -20.32 14.22
N ILE A 669 2.71 -20.15 15.36
CA ILE A 669 3.21 -20.66 16.66
C ILE A 669 2.60 -22.03 17.01
N LEU A 670 1.38 -22.31 16.54
CA LEU A 670 0.67 -23.58 16.80
C LEU A 670 1.04 -24.71 15.81
N PHE A 671 1.63 -24.38 14.66
CA PHE A 671 2.16 -25.31 13.65
C PHE A 671 3.66 -25.13 13.51
#